data_AF-A0A9K3PUC2-F1
#
_entry.id   AF-A0A9K3PUC2-F1
#
_cell.length_a   1.000
_cell.length_b   1.000
_cell.length_c   1.000
_cell.angle_alpha   90.00
_cell.angle_beta   90.00
_cell.angle_gamma   90.00
#
_symmetry.space_group_name_H-M   'P 1'
#
loop_
_entity.id
_entity.type
_entity.pdbx_description
1 polymer ?
#
loop_
_entity_poly.entity_id
_entity_poly.type
_entity_poly.pdbx_seq_one_letter_code
_entity_poly.pdbx_strand_id
1 'polypeptide(L)'
;MASAEESIFQDSGLLAWDPKCPVLLLRVAEDDDDNDNNDKRLIKVHMDYSAGPGVGCNKYESSAIMALLDARDEYLQNTGAIGSYPAMQNVCQKYCQVLSKCNEEWSEALRASENDMEIDEEVQKSSLNHEALELLTVVHALTQLSATYLLLPNNKRGLFAGGTSLFNHFADMVRMDGAATADTVRFLRRHCLGSVDQEFDESDLQELEKVMQPDQWNGGDLYWALVEGAMIRGCLDYAWALLSNHSCNKALNEYEKNKDGSLDEFRIAAYEEDKKGFEALEAILLSAPLPGGRNDDDDFDFGQNSLPYDSSFDGEMYIQGIKASAYRYWDVNPSLRGPRDSEDHFEPREAYALWKEWQEAIESNPDLKKIRSRIPQLNKLLDMLCGKFGDIQFNSWQEELCAGLLYQTPNIKMDDMYARTARIMENHQESGFGTLADGIVKVMKGNAGEVMALASGLGGSTAAALPAVMMSLLSKLFSDAQALRENETERYTIHAASAIRSSFAAEAEDAAKDPHRPSDQRDLGSWLTVKLLLPYIKVGSSLTYTAALVDTLEHHSPQSDPEAEKLLLLCQKLVERKNVRVLDGCDSICLARYLHYKASGSPAGAIKWLIRGAELESLLFCGSQRTGAWQTLLHPGVCFRKLVVEFSETAQSMLKYLLGEEVDGSASETYRRAKEMIEAQQESSITPFVAAVKVLEHIVTMAQAISEHPKTCTTVVASNIVECLEEYCNEEDDGAVSSLAPPCMQWDLLRLSTLMLERDAAKGDMEATASFDVKGMGVLFSCFMINVENMKMTKQLGMISSENIYKMRLALGEGLKRAFIVENAMKAAPQKKTARLSTEGVYAANFDEHAREVGELAVKNMLDGY
;
A
#
# COMPACT_ATOMS: atom_id res chain seq x y z
N MET A 1 46.21 -32.50 23.55
CA MET A 1 45.86 -31.22 22.89
C MET A 1 44.35 -31.07 22.73
N ALA A 2 43.63 -31.55 23.75
CA ALA A 2 42.36 -30.98 24.16
C ALA A 2 42.64 -29.83 25.16
N SER A 3 41.66 -28.96 25.36
CA SER A 3 41.54 -27.86 26.33
C SER A 3 42.34 -26.58 26.04
N ALA A 4 41.70 -25.63 25.37
CA ALA A 4 41.66 -24.21 25.72
C ALA A 4 40.89 -23.44 24.65
N GLU A 5 39.56 -23.36 24.78
CA GLU A 5 38.67 -22.29 24.24
C GLU A 5 37.20 -22.68 24.46
N GLU A 6 36.83 -22.93 25.72
CA GLU A 6 35.44 -22.99 26.20
C GLU A 6 35.36 -22.06 27.40
N SER A 7 35.25 -20.74 27.19
CA SER A 7 34.79 -19.80 28.23
C SER A 7 34.43 -18.38 27.76
N ILE A 8 34.05 -18.15 26.49
CA ILE A 8 33.58 -16.83 26.04
C ILE A 8 32.50 -16.99 24.96
N PHE A 9 31.32 -17.53 25.30
CA PHE A 9 30.07 -17.40 24.54
C PHE A 9 28.90 -17.92 25.40
N GLN A 10 28.58 -17.18 26.46
CA GLN A 10 27.31 -17.29 27.19
C GLN A 10 26.88 -15.87 27.54
N ASP A 11 26.23 -15.20 26.57
CA ASP A 11 25.24 -14.11 26.77
C ASP A 11 24.77 -13.53 25.42
N SER A 12 24.32 -14.41 24.53
CA SER A 12 23.53 -14.02 23.37
C SER A 12 22.45 -15.08 23.18
N GLY A 13 21.24 -14.80 23.66
CA GLY A 13 20.05 -15.61 23.43
C GLY A 13 19.73 -15.66 21.93
N LEU A 14 20.39 -16.55 21.21
CA LEU A 14 19.98 -17.02 19.89
C LEU A 14 18.78 -17.94 20.10
N LEU A 15 17.57 -17.38 20.00
CA LEU A 15 16.37 -18.19 19.80
C LEU A 15 16.42 -18.78 18.39
N ALA A 16 16.64 -20.09 18.31
CA ALA A 16 16.42 -20.86 17.09
C ALA A 16 14.91 -20.82 16.76
N TRP A 17 14.59 -20.38 15.54
CA TRP A 17 13.23 -20.26 15.03
C TRP A 17 12.66 -21.68 14.77
N ASP A 18 11.63 -22.09 15.52
CA ASP A 18 10.87 -23.32 15.27
C ASP A 18 9.57 -22.98 14.52
N PRO A 19 9.39 -23.42 13.26
CA PRO A 19 8.21 -23.10 12.44
C PRO A 19 6.92 -23.84 12.87
N LYS A 20 6.90 -24.57 13.99
CA LYS A 20 5.71 -25.30 14.46
C LYS A 20 5.17 -24.87 15.84
N CYS A 21 5.72 -23.83 16.46
CA CYS A 21 5.30 -23.39 17.78
C CYS A 21 5.05 -21.87 17.80
N PRO A 22 3.79 -21.38 17.79
CA PRO A 22 3.51 -20.00 18.14
C PRO A 22 3.78 -19.86 19.64
N VAL A 23 4.91 -19.23 19.99
CA VAL A 23 5.43 -19.16 21.37
C VAL A 23 4.48 -18.38 22.28
N LEU A 24 3.71 -19.14 23.06
CA LEU A 24 3.57 -19.06 24.53
C LEU A 24 3.89 -17.71 25.21
N LEU A 25 2.81 -17.03 25.63
CA LEU A 25 2.50 -16.66 27.03
C LEU A 25 3.69 -16.40 27.97
N LEU A 26 3.89 -15.12 28.32
CA LEU A 26 4.36 -14.72 29.64
C LEU A 26 3.19 -14.07 30.39
N ARG A 27 2.62 -14.83 31.31
CA ARG A 27 1.77 -14.34 32.41
C ARG A 27 2.57 -14.50 33.70
N VAL A 28 2.25 -13.63 34.68
CA VAL A 28 2.67 -13.50 36.11
C VAL A 28 3.35 -12.13 36.28
N ALA A 29 2.76 -11.15 36.96
CA ALA A 29 2.21 -11.23 38.32
C ALA A 29 0.73 -10.81 38.45
N GLU A 30 -0.02 -11.62 39.19
CA GLU A 30 -1.21 -11.19 39.93
C GLU A 30 -0.70 -10.38 41.14
N ASP A 31 -1.17 -9.14 41.29
CA ASP A 31 -1.29 -8.50 42.60
C ASP A 31 -2.80 -8.29 42.83
N ASP A 32 -3.37 -9.21 43.60
CA ASP A 32 -4.60 -8.98 44.37
C ASP A 32 -4.25 -8.03 45.53
N ASP A 33 -4.88 -6.85 45.58
CA ASP A 33 -5.69 -6.40 46.73
C ASP A 33 -5.98 -4.89 46.67
N ASP A 34 -7.29 -4.61 46.71
CA ASP A 34 -7.97 -3.60 47.51
C ASP A 34 -7.64 -2.09 47.42
N ASN A 35 -8.66 -1.39 46.89
CA ASN A 35 -9.33 -0.27 47.55
C ASN A 35 -8.58 1.07 47.66
N ASP A 36 -8.92 2.02 46.78
CA ASP A 36 -9.45 3.31 47.23
C ASP A 36 -10.07 4.13 46.08
N ASN A 37 -11.28 4.62 46.35
CA ASN A 37 -11.97 5.62 45.55
C ASN A 37 -11.16 6.92 45.51
N ASN A 38 -10.71 7.33 44.33
CA ASN A 38 -10.61 8.74 43.99
C ASN A 38 -10.61 8.93 42.47
N ASP A 39 -11.62 9.63 41.98
CA ASP A 39 -11.76 10.13 40.62
C ASP A 39 -10.62 11.09 40.27
N LYS A 40 -9.53 10.53 39.74
CA LYS A 40 -8.64 11.22 38.82
C LYS A 40 -8.47 10.31 37.62
N ARG A 41 -9.01 10.71 36.47
CA ARG A 41 -8.69 10.15 35.15
C ARG A 41 -7.20 10.43 34.85
N LEU A 42 -6.29 9.77 35.56
CA LEU A 42 -4.91 9.65 35.15
C LEU A 42 -4.89 8.63 34.02
N ILE A 43 -4.34 9.03 32.88
CA ILE A 43 -4.02 8.17 31.75
C ILE A 43 -2.96 7.15 32.21
N LYS A 44 -3.41 6.12 32.93
CA LYS A 44 -2.62 4.94 33.25
C LYS A 44 -2.83 3.99 32.09
N VAL A 45 -2.20 4.29 30.94
CA VAL A 45 -2.14 3.34 29.82
C VAL A 45 -1.39 2.12 30.33
N HIS A 46 -2.13 1.11 30.77
CA HIS A 46 -1.56 -0.20 31.00
C HIS A 46 -1.23 -0.71 29.60
N MET A 47 0.04 -0.62 29.21
CA MET A 47 0.56 -1.08 27.91
C MET A 47 0.59 -2.60 27.79
N ASP A 48 -0.47 -3.27 28.23
CA ASP A 48 -0.82 -4.61 27.78
C ASP A 48 -1.86 -4.46 26.66
N TYR A 49 -1.49 -3.75 25.58
CA TYR A 49 -2.20 -3.86 24.30
C TYR A 49 -1.88 -5.23 23.71
N SER A 50 -2.39 -6.29 24.33
CA SER A 50 -2.64 -7.53 23.61
C SER A 50 -3.79 -7.23 22.66
N ALA A 51 -3.48 -6.56 21.54
CA ALA A 51 -4.38 -6.51 20.41
C ALA A 51 -4.79 -7.96 20.16
N GLY A 52 -6.05 -8.28 20.44
CA GLY A 52 -6.61 -9.58 20.10
C GLY A 52 -6.31 -9.88 18.63
N PRO A 53 -6.21 -11.17 18.25
CA PRO A 53 -6.03 -11.50 16.84
C PRO A 53 -7.16 -10.84 16.04
N GLY A 54 -6.81 -9.86 15.20
CA GLY A 54 -7.70 -9.31 14.17
C GLY A 54 -8.65 -8.18 14.58
N VAL A 55 -8.14 -7.06 15.09
CA VAL A 55 -8.88 -5.80 14.96
C VAL A 55 -8.72 -5.33 13.51
N GLY A 56 -9.66 -5.78 12.67
CA GLY A 56 -9.71 -5.43 11.25
C GLY A 56 -9.57 -3.95 10.99
N CYS A 57 -8.83 -3.62 9.94
CA CYS A 57 -8.70 -2.25 9.46
C CYS A 57 -10.10 -1.72 9.10
N ASN A 58 -10.59 -0.75 9.87
CA ASN A 58 -11.90 -0.19 9.62
C ASN A 58 -11.88 0.70 8.36
N LYS A 59 -13.04 1.21 7.93
CA LYS A 59 -13.13 2.03 6.71
C LYS A 59 -12.33 3.34 6.80
N TYR A 60 -12.25 3.95 7.99
CA TYR A 60 -11.53 5.20 8.27
C TYR A 60 -10.02 4.96 8.21
N GLU A 61 -9.54 3.92 8.90
CA GLU A 61 -8.14 3.49 8.87
C GLU A 61 -7.70 3.11 7.45
N SER A 62 -8.53 2.36 6.72
CA SER A 62 -8.23 1.97 5.34
C SER A 62 -8.09 3.21 4.44
N SER A 63 -8.99 4.18 4.58
CA SER A 63 -8.93 5.45 3.86
C SER A 63 -7.67 6.25 4.23
N ALA A 64 -7.35 6.32 5.51
CA ALA A 64 -6.16 6.99 6.03
C ALA A 64 -4.87 6.36 5.51
N ILE A 65 -4.73 5.03 5.57
CA ILE A 65 -3.59 4.28 5.04
C ILE A 65 -3.37 4.61 3.56
N MET A 66 -4.45 4.62 2.76
CA MET A 66 -4.36 4.96 1.34
C MET A 66 -3.83 6.38 1.12
N ALA A 67 -4.40 7.36 1.82
CA ALA A 67 -3.96 8.75 1.73
C ALA A 67 -2.50 8.96 2.20
N LEU A 68 -2.07 8.23 3.25
CA LEU A 68 -0.69 8.23 3.72
C LEU A 68 0.29 7.67 2.67
N LEU A 69 -0.08 6.56 2.03
CA LEU A 69 0.73 5.96 0.96
C LEU A 69 0.79 6.84 -0.28
N ASP A 70 -0.29 7.56 -0.61
CA ASP A 70 -0.32 8.49 -1.74
C ASP A 70 0.54 9.73 -1.45
N ALA A 71 0.50 10.28 -0.23
CA ALA A 71 1.39 11.36 0.19
C ALA A 71 2.88 10.93 0.16
N ARG A 72 3.18 9.67 0.54
CA ARG A 72 4.52 9.08 0.37
C ARG A 72 4.92 9.01 -1.09
N ASP A 73 4.03 8.52 -1.96
CA ASP A 73 4.34 8.33 -3.38
C ASP A 73 4.57 9.68 -4.08
N GLU A 74 3.82 10.72 -3.72
CA GLU A 74 4.05 12.10 -4.17
C GLU A 74 5.44 12.61 -3.74
N TYR A 75 5.82 12.38 -2.47
CA TYR A 75 7.15 12.72 -1.96
C TYR A 75 8.27 12.01 -2.74
N LEU A 76 8.12 10.71 -3.02
CA LEU A 76 9.10 9.91 -3.74
C LEU A 76 9.19 10.25 -5.24
N GLN A 77 8.11 10.76 -5.84
CA GLN A 77 8.12 11.22 -7.22
C GLN A 77 8.90 12.53 -7.39
N ASN A 78 9.00 13.35 -6.34
CA ASN A 78 9.75 14.59 -6.34
C ASN A 78 11.27 14.38 -6.12
N THR A 79 11.90 13.64 -7.03
CA THR A 79 13.30 13.17 -6.93
C THR A 79 14.35 14.27 -6.67
N GLY A 80 14.09 15.51 -7.05
CA GLY A 80 14.99 16.65 -6.80
C GLY A 80 14.93 17.22 -5.37
N ALA A 81 13.92 16.85 -4.59
CA ALA A 81 13.67 17.36 -3.24
C ALA A 81 13.69 16.28 -2.14
N ILE A 82 13.91 15.01 -2.49
CA ILE A 82 14.03 13.92 -1.50
C ILE A 82 15.18 14.21 -0.53
N GLY A 83 14.93 14.02 0.76
CA GLY A 83 15.85 14.38 1.85
C GLY A 83 15.98 15.88 2.12
N SER A 84 15.34 16.75 1.34
CA SER A 84 15.28 18.18 1.67
C SER A 84 14.31 18.41 2.83
N TYR A 85 14.70 19.28 3.76
CA TYR A 85 13.87 19.60 4.92
C TYR A 85 12.45 20.06 4.54
N PRO A 86 12.24 20.99 3.57
CA PRO A 86 10.89 21.42 3.22
C PRO A 86 10.01 20.29 2.66
N ALA A 87 10.59 19.36 1.90
CA ALA A 87 9.84 18.23 1.36
C ALA A 87 9.50 17.21 2.46
N MET A 88 10.42 16.92 3.39
CA MET A 88 10.18 16.05 4.54
C MET A 88 9.13 16.64 5.50
N GLN A 89 9.20 17.94 5.75
CA GLN A 89 8.22 18.64 6.57
C GLN A 89 6.83 18.61 5.93
N ASN A 90 6.73 18.88 4.62
CA ASN A 90 5.46 18.84 3.89
C ASN A 90 4.81 17.45 3.93
N VAL A 91 5.56 16.38 3.65
CA VAL A 91 5.00 15.02 3.71
C VAL A 91 4.61 14.61 5.12
N CYS A 92 5.39 15.00 6.15
CA CYS A 92 5.03 14.74 7.54
C CYS A 92 3.78 15.53 7.99
N GLN A 93 3.60 16.76 7.49
CA GLN A 93 2.38 17.53 7.71
C GLN A 93 1.16 16.86 7.08
N LYS A 94 1.30 16.37 5.84
CA LYS A 94 0.25 15.56 5.21
C LYS A 94 -0.08 14.30 6.02
N TYR A 95 0.92 13.66 6.62
CA TYR A 95 0.67 12.53 7.53
C TYR A 95 -0.15 12.93 8.75
N CYS A 96 0.21 14.03 9.41
CA CYS A 96 -0.55 14.53 10.57
C CYS A 96 -1.98 14.90 10.18
N GLN A 97 -2.20 15.55 9.04
CA GLN A 97 -3.55 15.88 8.52
C GLN A 97 -4.41 14.64 8.29
N VAL A 98 -3.83 13.61 7.67
CA VAL A 98 -4.57 12.37 7.41
C VAL A 98 -4.94 11.68 8.72
N LEU A 99 -4.05 11.67 9.71
CA LEU A 99 -4.32 11.09 11.03
C LEU A 99 -5.34 11.92 11.82
N SER A 100 -5.25 13.25 11.79
CA SER A 100 -6.22 14.21 12.34
C SER A 100 -7.63 13.91 11.83
N LYS A 101 -7.79 13.93 10.51
CA LYS A 101 -9.06 13.68 9.84
C LYS A 101 -9.61 12.29 10.16
N CYS A 102 -8.74 11.27 10.18
CA CYS A 102 -9.14 9.93 10.59
C CYS A 102 -9.66 9.89 12.03
N ASN A 103 -9.01 10.61 12.94
CA ASN A 103 -9.39 10.67 14.34
C ASN A 103 -10.75 11.38 14.52
N GLU A 104 -10.96 12.50 13.83
CA GLU A 104 -12.21 13.26 13.83
C GLU A 104 -13.37 12.43 13.27
N GLU A 105 -13.24 11.92 12.03
CA GLU A 105 -14.31 11.16 11.36
C GLU A 105 -14.68 9.90 12.14
N TRP A 106 -13.71 9.25 12.79
CA TRP A 106 -13.97 8.06 13.61
C TRP A 106 -14.58 8.44 14.97
N SER A 107 -14.08 9.48 15.63
CA SER A 107 -14.67 9.98 16.89
C SER A 107 -16.12 10.40 16.72
N GLU A 108 -16.44 11.13 15.65
CA GLU A 108 -17.82 11.53 15.32
C GLU A 108 -18.72 10.33 15.06
N ALA A 109 -18.22 9.33 14.34
CA ALA A 109 -18.97 8.11 14.07
C ALA A 109 -19.25 7.29 15.33
N LEU A 110 -18.31 7.27 16.28
CA LEU A 110 -18.51 6.63 17.57
C LEU A 110 -19.56 7.36 18.40
N ARG A 111 -19.46 8.69 18.52
CA ARG A 111 -20.48 9.51 19.22
C ARG A 111 -21.87 9.36 18.60
N ALA A 112 -21.96 9.30 17.27
CA ALA A 112 -23.22 9.08 16.58
C ALA A 112 -23.81 7.70 16.91
N SER A 113 -22.97 6.66 16.97
CA SER A 113 -23.42 5.31 17.34
C SER A 113 -23.87 5.22 18.80
N GLU A 114 -23.21 5.89 19.73
CA GLU A 114 -23.56 5.87 21.16
C GLU A 114 -24.95 6.47 21.44
N ASN A 115 -25.37 7.46 20.64
CA ASN A 115 -26.67 8.09 20.80
C ASN A 115 -27.85 7.24 20.28
N ASP A 116 -27.59 6.20 19.49
CA ASP A 116 -28.61 5.43 18.76
C ASP A 116 -28.89 4.01 19.33
N MET A 117 -28.22 3.56 20.40
CA MET A 117 -28.15 2.11 20.75
C MET A 117 -28.83 1.70 22.09
N GLU A 118 -29.57 0.58 22.06
CA GLU A 118 -30.12 -0.16 23.23
C GLU A 118 -29.13 -1.22 23.78
N ILE A 119 -29.19 -1.47 25.09
CA ILE A 119 -28.12 -2.01 25.94
C ILE A 119 -28.15 -3.55 26.02
N ASP A 120 -27.07 -4.24 25.60
CA ASP A 120 -26.39 -5.31 26.38
C ASP A 120 -25.25 -6.06 25.61
N GLU A 121 -25.31 -6.25 24.29
CA GLU A 121 -24.23 -6.95 23.53
C GLU A 121 -23.13 -6.03 22.97
N GLU A 122 -23.32 -4.71 22.96
CA GLU A 122 -22.41 -3.75 22.31
C GLU A 122 -21.37 -3.07 23.22
N VAL A 123 -21.44 -3.24 24.54
CA VAL A 123 -20.50 -2.63 25.50
C VAL A 123 -19.06 -3.11 25.28
N GLN A 124 -18.86 -4.37 24.90
CA GLN A 124 -17.53 -4.90 24.62
C GLN A 124 -16.97 -4.37 23.28
N LYS A 125 -17.85 -4.10 22.30
CA LYS A 125 -17.46 -3.57 20.99
C LYS A 125 -17.14 -2.07 21.04
N SER A 126 -17.87 -1.29 21.85
CA SER A 126 -17.57 0.12 22.09
C SER A 126 -16.22 0.30 22.78
N SER A 127 -15.90 -0.55 23.77
CA SER A 127 -14.60 -0.52 24.47
C SER A 127 -13.41 -0.76 23.53
N LEU A 128 -13.47 -1.78 22.66
CA LEU A 128 -12.41 -2.06 21.68
C LEU A 128 -12.24 -0.93 20.65
N ASN A 129 -13.34 -0.28 20.24
CA ASN A 129 -13.27 0.86 19.34
C ASN A 129 -12.63 2.08 20.01
N HIS A 130 -12.87 2.30 21.30
CA HIS A 130 -12.23 3.38 22.06
C HIS A 130 -10.72 3.13 22.24
N GLU A 131 -10.31 1.90 22.55
CA GLU A 131 -8.88 1.53 22.62
C GLU A 131 -8.16 1.75 21.29
N ALA A 132 -8.80 1.41 20.16
CA ALA A 132 -8.22 1.62 18.84
C ALA A 132 -8.12 3.11 18.46
N LEU A 133 -9.11 3.92 18.85
CA LEU A 133 -9.09 5.38 18.68
C LEU A 133 -8.01 6.05 19.56
N GLU A 134 -7.84 5.57 20.79
CA GLU A 134 -6.75 6.01 21.68
C GLU A 134 -5.40 5.70 21.04
N LEU A 135 -5.22 4.49 20.52
CA LEU A 135 -4.00 4.11 19.81
C LEU A 135 -3.73 5.02 18.60
N LEU A 136 -4.76 5.34 17.81
CA LEU A 136 -4.66 6.29 16.70
C LEU A 136 -4.19 7.67 17.18
N THR A 137 -4.74 8.15 18.30
CA THR A 137 -4.36 9.43 18.90
C THR A 137 -2.89 9.41 19.33
N VAL A 138 -2.40 8.32 19.93
CA VAL A 138 -0.99 8.18 20.31
C VAL A 138 -0.07 8.13 19.07
N VAL A 139 -0.46 7.42 18.00
CA VAL A 139 0.31 7.39 16.74
C VAL A 139 0.37 8.78 16.11
N HIS A 140 -0.72 9.54 16.15
CA HIS A 140 -0.76 10.92 15.69
C HIS A 140 0.17 11.80 16.53
N ALA A 141 0.10 11.72 17.86
CA ALA A 141 0.96 12.44 18.79
C ALA A 141 2.45 12.17 18.52
N LEU A 142 2.83 10.90 18.37
CA LEU A 142 4.21 10.51 18.06
C LEU A 142 4.67 11.05 16.71
N THR A 143 3.80 11.06 15.70
CA THR A 143 4.12 11.60 14.37
C THR A 143 4.39 13.11 14.44
N GLN A 144 3.53 13.86 15.14
CA GLN A 144 3.69 15.31 15.30
C GLN A 144 4.96 15.64 16.10
N LEU A 145 5.21 14.95 17.21
CA LEU A 145 6.40 15.15 18.03
C LEU A 145 7.69 14.82 17.25
N SER A 146 7.64 13.77 16.44
CA SER A 146 8.74 13.39 15.55
C SER A 146 9.03 14.46 14.49
N ALA A 147 7.99 15.10 13.96
CA ALA A 147 8.12 16.20 13.01
C ALA A 147 8.90 17.38 13.63
N THR A 148 8.60 17.71 14.88
CA THR A 148 9.22 18.81 15.61
C THR A 148 10.69 18.54 15.95
N TYR A 149 11.02 17.33 16.44
CA TYR A 149 12.34 17.07 17.04
C TYR A 149 13.30 16.22 16.18
N LEU A 150 12.80 15.40 15.25
CA LEU A 150 13.62 14.40 14.54
C LEU A 150 13.86 14.70 13.06
N LEU A 151 12.99 15.50 12.42
CA LEU A 151 13.12 15.83 11.00
C LEU A 151 13.99 17.06 10.73
N LEU A 152 14.58 17.64 11.77
CA LEU A 152 15.43 18.82 11.67
C LEU A 152 16.77 18.52 10.99
N PRO A 153 17.29 19.42 10.13
CA PRO A 153 18.58 19.20 9.49
C PRO A 153 19.69 19.11 10.56
N ASN A 154 20.35 17.96 10.63
CA ASN A 154 21.45 17.72 11.56
C ASN A 154 22.71 18.52 11.14
N ASN A 155 23.17 19.46 11.96
CA ASN A 155 24.41 20.25 11.77
C ASN A 155 25.71 19.41 11.81
N LYS A 156 25.63 18.08 11.84
CA LYS A 156 26.81 17.21 11.94
C LYS A 156 27.63 17.11 10.64
N ARG A 157 27.26 17.79 9.54
CA ARG A 157 28.10 17.91 8.33
C ARG A 157 28.55 19.34 8.06
N GLY A 158 29.62 19.74 8.73
CA GLY A 158 30.48 20.84 8.29
C GLY A 158 31.46 20.48 7.15
N LEU A 159 31.14 19.56 6.23
CA LEU A 159 32.17 19.00 5.32
C LEU A 159 31.77 18.72 3.86
N PHE A 160 30.58 19.08 3.37
CA PHE A 160 30.33 19.12 1.92
C PHE A 160 30.24 20.57 1.44
N ALA A 161 31.39 21.06 0.99
CA ALA A 161 31.54 22.30 0.24
C ALA A 161 30.78 22.22 -1.09
N GLY A 162 29.94 23.22 -1.39
CA GLY A 162 29.61 23.56 -2.78
C GLY A 162 28.16 23.93 -3.14
N GLY A 163 27.18 23.90 -2.23
CA GLY A 163 25.76 24.12 -2.58
C GLY A 163 25.06 25.23 -1.78
N THR A 164 24.82 26.37 -2.45
CA THR A 164 23.83 27.44 -2.20
C THR A 164 23.47 27.88 -0.76
N SER A 165 23.90 29.11 -0.44
CA SER A 165 23.62 29.97 0.72
C SER A 165 22.16 30.05 1.25
N LEU A 166 21.16 29.59 0.51
CA LEU A 166 19.75 29.64 0.93
C LEU A 166 19.35 28.47 1.86
N PHE A 167 19.97 27.30 1.70
CA PHE A 167 19.66 26.13 2.55
C PHE A 167 20.16 26.28 3.99
N ASN A 168 21.29 26.96 4.19
CA ASN A 168 21.81 27.27 5.53
C ASN A 168 20.88 28.23 6.28
N HIS A 169 20.27 29.20 5.58
CA HIS A 169 19.35 30.16 6.22
C HIS A 169 18.07 29.50 6.73
N PHE A 170 17.50 28.52 6.00
CA PHE A 170 16.34 27.75 6.46
C PHE A 170 16.69 26.78 7.60
N ALA A 171 17.84 26.10 7.53
CA ALA A 171 18.32 25.26 8.63
C ALA A 171 18.58 26.06 9.91
N ASP A 172 19.07 27.30 9.77
CA ASP A 172 19.28 28.23 10.88
C ASP A 172 17.96 28.80 11.43
N MET A 173 16.94 29.09 10.58
CA MET A 173 15.61 29.55 11.01
C MET A 173 14.80 28.47 11.74
N VAL A 174 14.85 27.23 11.27
CA VAL A 174 14.09 26.11 11.86
C VAL A 174 14.70 25.69 13.21
N ARG A 175 16.00 25.94 13.41
CA ARG A 175 16.69 25.78 14.69
C ARG A 175 16.45 26.93 15.68
N MET A 176 15.62 27.91 15.34
CA MET A 176 15.34 29.02 16.24
C MET A 176 14.35 28.58 17.33
N ASP A 177 14.83 28.64 18.56
CA ASP A 177 14.22 28.36 19.86
C ASP A 177 12.69 28.60 19.95
N GLY A 178 12.17 29.68 19.33
CA GLY A 178 10.74 30.01 19.34
C GLY A 178 9.83 29.07 18.53
N ALA A 179 10.31 28.54 17.41
CA ALA A 179 9.51 27.68 16.52
C ALA A 179 9.20 26.32 17.16
N ALA A 180 10.23 25.68 17.72
CA ALA A 180 10.08 24.42 18.44
C ALA A 180 9.18 24.58 19.66
N THR A 181 9.23 25.75 20.32
CA THR A 181 8.33 26.08 21.42
C THR A 181 6.88 26.14 20.95
N ALA A 182 6.58 26.84 19.84
CA ALA A 182 5.24 26.90 19.27
C ALA A 182 4.69 25.51 18.90
N ASP A 183 5.49 24.69 18.23
CA ASP A 183 5.06 23.33 17.85
C ASP A 183 4.89 22.40 19.07
N THR A 184 5.68 22.60 20.13
CA THR A 184 5.52 21.86 21.39
C THR A 184 4.26 22.26 22.14
N VAL A 185 3.93 23.56 22.19
CA VAL A 185 2.67 24.04 22.77
C VAL A 185 1.48 23.43 22.03
N ARG A 186 1.50 23.43 20.69
CA ARG A 186 0.47 22.79 19.87
C ARG A 186 0.33 21.30 20.16
N PHE A 187 1.46 20.59 20.28
CA PHE A 187 1.47 19.18 20.67
C PHE A 187 0.82 18.95 22.03
N LEU A 188 1.15 19.77 23.05
CA LEU A 188 0.60 19.64 24.39
C LEU A 188 -0.90 19.89 24.42
N ARG A 189 -1.37 20.98 23.82
CA ARG A 189 -2.81 21.30 23.72
C ARG A 189 -3.58 20.15 23.09
N ARG A 190 -3.11 19.71 21.93
CA ARG A 190 -3.81 18.75 21.08
C ARG A 190 -3.83 17.34 21.64
N HIS A 191 -2.70 16.84 22.14
CA HIS A 191 -2.56 15.42 22.48
C HIS A 191 -2.51 15.14 23.97
N CYS A 192 -2.30 16.15 24.82
CA CYS A 192 -2.11 15.94 26.24
C CYS A 192 -3.16 16.64 27.12
N LEU A 193 -3.61 17.83 26.74
CA LEU A 193 -4.46 18.67 27.59
C LEU A 193 -5.94 18.60 27.22
N GLY A 194 -6.27 18.47 25.93
CA GLY A 194 -7.65 18.49 25.47
C GLY A 194 -8.37 19.81 25.76
N SER A 195 -9.66 19.89 25.44
CA SER A 195 -10.48 21.06 25.77
C SER A 195 -10.75 21.14 27.28
N VAL A 196 -10.70 22.35 27.83
CA VAL A 196 -10.98 22.61 29.27
C VAL A 196 -12.38 22.14 29.65
N ASP A 197 -13.34 22.26 28.72
CA ASP A 197 -14.74 21.96 28.97
C ASP A 197 -14.99 20.46 29.20
N GLN A 198 -14.10 19.60 28.68
CA GLN A 198 -14.22 18.15 28.82
C GLN A 198 -13.93 17.65 30.25
N GLU A 199 -13.37 18.50 31.11
CA GLU A 199 -13.11 18.18 32.51
C GLU A 199 -14.34 18.35 33.40
N PHE A 200 -15.39 18.99 32.89
CA PHE A 200 -16.58 19.36 33.63
C PHE A 200 -17.82 18.70 33.03
N ASP A 201 -18.88 18.60 33.83
CA ASP A 201 -20.16 18.04 33.37
C ASP A 201 -20.80 18.99 32.36
N GLU A 202 -21.19 18.46 31.20
CA GLU A 202 -21.83 19.23 30.13
C GLU A 202 -23.13 19.91 30.62
N SER A 203 -23.88 19.27 31.53
CA SER A 203 -25.08 19.90 32.08
C SER A 203 -24.76 21.15 32.91
N ASP A 204 -23.67 21.12 33.69
CA ASP A 204 -23.25 22.24 34.51
C ASP A 204 -22.76 23.41 33.64
N LEU A 205 -22.05 23.12 32.54
CA LEU A 205 -21.62 24.13 31.57
C LEU A 205 -22.81 24.80 30.87
N GLN A 206 -23.79 24.01 30.43
CA GLN A 206 -25.01 24.54 29.80
C GLN A 206 -25.88 25.35 30.77
N GLU A 207 -25.85 25.03 32.07
CA GLU A 207 -26.50 25.86 33.09
C GLU A 207 -25.73 27.16 33.31
N LEU A 208 -24.41 27.11 33.48
CA LEU A 208 -23.53 28.26 33.71
C LEU A 208 -23.70 29.34 32.64
N GLU A 209 -23.78 28.95 31.36
CA GLU A 209 -23.97 29.86 30.23
C GLU A 209 -25.28 30.69 30.35
N LYS A 210 -26.33 30.09 30.93
CA LYS A 210 -27.66 30.70 31.08
C LYS A 210 -27.75 31.63 32.29
N VAL A 211 -26.80 31.58 33.23
CA VAL A 211 -26.87 32.37 34.47
C VAL A 211 -26.45 33.82 34.25
N MET A 212 -27.16 34.76 34.90
CA MET A 212 -26.83 36.19 34.84
C MET A 212 -25.54 36.57 35.59
N GLN A 213 -25.18 35.78 36.61
CA GLN A 213 -24.00 35.96 37.44
C GLN A 213 -23.20 34.65 37.53
N PRO A 214 -22.53 34.24 36.44
CA PRO A 214 -21.84 32.95 36.39
C PRO A 214 -20.68 32.87 37.41
N ASP A 215 -20.04 34.00 37.71
CA ASP A 215 -18.98 34.16 38.72
C ASP A 215 -19.44 33.94 40.17
N GLN A 216 -20.75 33.84 40.40
CA GLN A 216 -21.36 33.60 41.73
C GLN A 216 -22.13 32.27 41.80
N TRP A 217 -22.37 31.63 40.66
CA TRP A 217 -23.10 30.39 40.57
C TRP A 217 -22.30 29.26 41.25
N ASN A 218 -22.94 28.55 42.19
CA ASN A 218 -22.30 27.54 43.05
C ASN A 218 -20.99 28.02 43.72
N GLY A 219 -20.93 29.31 44.12
CA GLY A 219 -19.74 29.89 44.75
C GLY A 219 -18.70 30.43 43.76
N GLY A 220 -18.91 30.26 42.46
CA GLY A 220 -18.02 30.73 41.39
C GLY A 220 -16.85 29.80 41.09
N ASP A 221 -16.70 28.70 41.82
CA ASP A 221 -15.55 27.80 41.72
C ASP A 221 -15.44 27.20 40.31
N LEU A 222 -16.54 26.72 39.73
CA LEU A 222 -16.56 26.19 38.35
C LEU A 222 -16.17 27.26 37.33
N TYR A 223 -16.76 28.46 37.43
CA TYR A 223 -16.48 29.56 36.51
C TYR A 223 -15.00 29.95 36.53
N TRP A 224 -14.43 30.15 37.72
CA TRP A 224 -13.02 30.54 37.85
C TRP A 224 -12.07 29.40 37.49
N ALA A 225 -12.44 28.14 37.73
CA ALA A 225 -11.67 26.99 37.28
C ALA A 225 -11.62 26.89 35.74
N LEU A 226 -12.74 27.13 35.04
CA LEU A 226 -12.78 27.20 33.58
C LEU A 226 -11.89 28.33 33.03
N VAL A 227 -11.99 29.52 33.60
CA VAL A 227 -11.15 30.67 33.20
C VAL A 227 -9.67 30.39 33.45
N GLU A 228 -9.34 29.86 34.63
CA GLU A 228 -7.96 29.51 34.99
C GLU A 228 -7.40 28.41 34.08
N GLY A 229 -8.15 27.33 33.84
CA GLY A 229 -7.78 26.24 32.94
C GLY A 229 -7.56 26.74 31.50
N ALA A 230 -8.45 27.58 30.98
CA ALA A 230 -8.31 28.19 29.66
C ALA A 230 -7.05 29.06 29.56
N MET A 231 -6.76 29.85 30.58
CA MET A 231 -5.55 30.67 30.61
C MET A 231 -4.27 29.83 30.81
N ILE A 232 -4.27 28.76 31.60
CA ILE A 232 -3.12 27.85 31.75
C ILE A 232 -2.75 27.22 30.41
N ARG A 233 -3.75 26.81 29.63
CA ARG A 233 -3.57 26.23 28.29
C ARG A 233 -3.26 27.29 27.24
N GLY A 234 -3.52 28.57 27.54
CA GLY A 234 -3.36 29.70 26.64
C GLY A 234 -4.43 29.80 25.55
N CYS A 235 -5.61 29.30 25.85
CA CYS A 235 -6.84 29.43 25.06
C CYS A 235 -7.51 30.77 25.41
N LEU A 236 -6.82 31.85 25.05
CA LEU A 236 -7.16 33.19 25.52
C LEU A 236 -8.44 33.74 24.91
N ASP A 237 -8.84 33.31 23.71
CA ASP A 237 -10.11 33.76 23.14
C ASP A 237 -11.28 33.07 23.88
N TYR A 238 -11.12 31.80 24.26
CA TYR A 238 -12.08 31.11 25.12
C TYR A 238 -12.15 31.72 26.53
N ALA A 239 -11.00 32.02 27.13
CA ALA A 239 -10.94 32.73 28.42
C ALA A 239 -11.65 34.10 28.33
N TRP A 240 -11.46 34.84 27.22
CA TRP A 240 -12.17 36.10 27.00
C TRP A 240 -13.68 35.87 26.80
N ALA A 241 -14.10 34.85 26.07
CA ALA A 241 -15.52 34.51 25.93
C ALA A 241 -16.19 34.30 27.31
N LEU A 242 -15.51 33.59 28.23
CA LEU A 242 -15.97 33.41 29.62
C LEU A 242 -15.96 34.71 30.43
N LEU A 243 -14.89 35.50 30.34
CA LEU A 243 -14.74 36.78 31.07
C LEU A 243 -15.70 37.88 30.58
N SER A 244 -16.02 37.89 29.29
CA SER A 244 -16.99 38.80 28.71
C SER A 244 -18.41 38.54 29.25
N ASN A 245 -18.67 37.33 29.76
CA ASN A 245 -19.91 36.93 30.41
C ASN A 245 -19.92 37.16 31.94
N HIS A 246 -18.84 37.68 32.52
CA HIS A 246 -18.77 38.00 33.96
C HIS A 246 -19.90 38.94 34.39
N SER A 247 -20.44 38.79 35.60
CA SER A 247 -21.56 39.60 36.12
C SER A 247 -21.36 41.10 35.94
N CYS A 248 -20.17 41.62 36.29
CA CYS A 248 -19.80 43.02 36.10
C CYS A 248 -19.89 43.50 34.63
N ASN A 249 -19.47 42.69 33.66
CA ASN A 249 -19.54 43.04 32.24
C ASN A 249 -20.96 42.91 31.69
N LYS A 250 -21.72 41.89 32.12
CA LYS A 250 -23.14 41.76 31.79
C LYS A 250 -23.94 42.97 32.32
N ALA A 251 -23.69 43.41 33.54
CA ALA A 251 -24.30 44.61 34.12
C ALA A 251 -23.96 45.89 33.34
N LEU A 252 -22.72 46.00 32.84
CA LEU A 252 -22.32 47.08 31.94
C LEU A 252 -23.13 47.07 30.64
N ASN A 253 -23.23 45.90 29.99
CA ASN A 253 -23.95 45.74 28.73
C ASN A 253 -25.46 46.00 28.88
N GLU A 254 -26.06 45.61 30.01
CA GLU A 254 -27.44 45.95 30.35
C GLU A 254 -27.63 47.45 30.60
N TYR A 255 -26.67 48.11 31.23
CA TYR A 255 -26.67 49.56 31.42
C TYR A 255 -26.61 50.30 30.07
N GLU A 256 -25.73 49.88 29.16
CA GLU A 256 -25.62 50.49 27.83
C GLU A 256 -26.90 50.35 27.01
N LYS A 257 -27.60 49.22 27.14
CA LYS A 257 -28.90 48.97 26.50
C LYS A 257 -30.05 49.80 27.10
N ASN A 258 -29.96 50.15 28.39
CA ASN A 258 -31.02 50.85 29.15
C ASN A 258 -30.67 52.32 29.46
N LYS A 259 -29.92 52.98 28.55
CA LYS A 259 -29.32 54.33 28.72
C LYS A 259 -30.28 55.49 29.02
N ASP A 260 -31.59 55.25 29.06
CA ASP A 260 -32.65 56.24 29.34
C ASP A 260 -32.93 56.45 30.85
N GLY A 261 -32.26 55.71 31.74
CA GLY A 261 -32.45 55.80 33.19
C GLY A 261 -31.66 56.93 33.86
N SER A 262 -32.34 57.75 34.67
CA SER A 262 -31.74 58.73 35.62
C SER A 262 -30.94 58.01 36.72
N LEU A 263 -29.68 57.70 36.45
CA LEU A 263 -28.74 57.17 37.43
C LEU A 263 -27.87 58.28 38.03
N ASP A 264 -27.42 58.04 39.26
CA ASP A 264 -26.54 58.93 40.01
C ASP A 264 -25.16 59.02 39.33
N GLU A 265 -24.55 60.23 39.25
CA GLU A 265 -23.28 60.49 38.52
C GLU A 265 -22.15 59.54 38.98
N PHE A 266 -22.16 59.15 40.25
CA PHE A 266 -21.21 58.22 40.83
C PHE A 266 -21.27 56.81 40.21
N ARG A 267 -22.48 56.33 39.87
CA ARG A 267 -22.67 55.02 39.24
C ARG A 267 -22.21 55.04 37.77
N ILE A 268 -22.45 56.15 37.08
CA ILE A 268 -22.02 56.34 35.69
C ILE A 268 -20.48 56.28 35.60
N ALA A 269 -19.78 57.02 36.46
CA ALA A 269 -18.33 56.98 36.52
C ALA A 269 -17.80 55.57 36.86
N ALA A 270 -18.44 54.86 37.78
CA ALA A 270 -18.04 53.51 38.15
C ALA A 270 -18.20 52.48 37.02
N TYR A 271 -19.24 52.63 36.17
CA TYR A 271 -19.44 51.78 34.99
C TYR A 271 -18.46 52.14 33.86
N GLU A 272 -18.18 53.43 33.63
CA GLU A 272 -17.16 53.83 32.64
C GLU A 272 -15.77 53.31 33.00
N GLU A 273 -15.44 53.25 34.29
CA GLU A 273 -14.19 52.65 34.76
C GLU A 273 -14.14 51.14 34.54
N ASP A 274 -15.24 50.42 34.80
CA ASP A 274 -15.33 48.98 34.54
C ASP A 274 -15.22 48.68 33.05
N LYS A 275 -15.89 49.50 32.22
CA LYS A 275 -15.80 49.41 30.76
C LYS A 275 -14.35 49.46 30.30
N LYS A 276 -13.61 50.50 30.69
CA LYS A 276 -12.19 50.64 30.34
C LYS A 276 -11.33 49.48 30.87
N GLY A 277 -11.66 48.97 32.05
CA GLY A 277 -10.99 47.80 32.62
C GLY A 277 -11.20 46.53 31.80
N PHE A 278 -12.43 46.27 31.36
CA PHE A 278 -12.76 45.12 30.50
C PHE A 278 -12.21 45.29 29.08
N GLU A 279 -12.27 46.50 28.50
CA GLU A 279 -11.66 46.80 27.19
C GLU A 279 -10.13 46.60 27.23
N ALA A 280 -9.47 46.99 28.33
CA ALA A 280 -8.05 46.73 28.53
C ALA A 280 -7.74 45.23 28.68
N LEU A 281 -8.60 44.48 29.37
CA LEU A 281 -8.49 43.03 29.54
C LEU A 281 -8.67 42.31 28.20
N GLU A 282 -9.68 42.70 27.41
CA GLU A 282 -9.91 42.24 26.04
C GLU A 282 -8.68 42.45 25.18
N ALA A 283 -8.18 43.70 25.12
CA ALA A 283 -7.03 44.05 24.32
C ALA A 283 -5.80 43.22 24.71
N ILE A 284 -5.59 42.94 26.00
CA ILE A 284 -4.47 42.12 26.47
C ILE A 284 -4.60 40.67 26.06
N LEU A 285 -5.77 40.05 26.24
CA LEU A 285 -5.96 38.64 25.91
C LEU A 285 -5.90 38.43 24.40
N LEU A 286 -6.54 39.31 23.63
CA LEU A 286 -6.67 39.17 22.17
C LEU A 286 -5.47 39.70 21.37
N SER A 287 -4.52 40.40 21.99
CA SER A 287 -3.24 40.80 21.36
C SER A 287 -2.04 39.95 21.77
N ALA A 288 -2.25 38.92 22.62
CA ALA A 288 -1.15 38.14 23.17
C ALA A 288 -0.34 37.43 22.06
N PRO A 289 0.96 37.75 21.92
CA PRO A 289 1.82 37.13 20.91
C PRO A 289 2.37 35.80 21.45
N LEU A 290 1.48 34.83 21.69
CA LEU A 290 1.84 33.54 22.29
C LEU A 290 2.36 32.54 21.25
N PRO A 291 3.39 31.75 21.58
CA PRO A 291 3.84 30.65 20.71
C PRO A 291 2.73 29.60 20.60
N GLY A 292 2.46 29.11 19.38
CA GLY A 292 1.45 28.09 19.14
C GLY A 292 0.02 28.60 18.93
N GLY A 293 -0.20 29.93 19.02
CA GLY A 293 -1.51 30.56 18.81
C GLY A 293 -2.30 30.79 20.11
N ARG A 294 -3.51 31.35 19.98
CA ARG A 294 -4.37 31.77 21.10
C ARG A 294 -5.54 30.83 21.42
N ASN A 295 -5.74 29.76 20.65
CA ASN A 295 -6.81 28.77 20.86
C ASN A 295 -6.31 27.33 20.67
N ASP A 296 -7.21 26.39 20.97
CA ASP A 296 -7.10 24.96 20.64
C ASP A 296 -7.54 24.65 19.20
N ASP A 297 -8.29 25.55 18.56
CA ASP A 297 -8.77 25.35 17.19
C ASP A 297 -7.61 25.23 16.20
N ASP A 298 -7.72 24.22 15.34
CA ASP A 298 -6.73 23.82 14.37
C ASP A 298 -6.45 24.94 13.34
N ASP A 299 -5.54 25.85 13.67
CA ASP A 299 -4.74 26.59 12.67
C ASP A 299 -3.88 25.63 11.80
N PHE A 300 -3.99 24.32 12.02
CA PHE A 300 -3.44 23.22 11.21
C PHE A 300 -4.20 22.96 9.90
N ASP A 301 -5.26 23.72 9.60
CA ASP A 301 -5.92 23.74 8.29
C ASP A 301 -4.97 24.39 7.25
N PHE A 302 -3.88 23.68 6.94
CA PHE A 302 -2.84 24.09 6.01
C PHE A 302 -3.41 24.12 4.58
N GLY A 303 -4.04 25.25 4.27
CA GLY A 303 -4.45 25.59 2.93
C GLY A 303 -5.86 25.13 2.62
N GLN A 304 -6.71 26.13 2.38
CA GLN A 304 -8.04 26.04 1.78
C GLN A 304 -9.16 25.70 2.77
N ASN A 305 -9.71 26.76 3.37
CA ASN A 305 -11.12 26.89 3.80
C ASN A 305 -11.39 27.13 5.29
N SER A 306 -10.38 27.47 6.10
CA SER A 306 -10.66 28.44 7.17
C SER A 306 -11.09 29.73 6.47
N LEU A 307 -12.39 29.88 6.21
CA LEU A 307 -12.99 31.18 5.94
C LEU A 307 -12.34 32.11 6.97
N PRO A 308 -11.74 33.25 6.55
CA PRO A 308 -11.34 34.22 7.54
C PRO A 308 -12.62 34.44 8.34
N TYR A 309 -12.62 34.05 9.62
CA TYR A 309 -13.60 34.58 10.52
C TYR A 309 -13.45 36.06 10.29
N ASP A 310 -14.46 36.64 9.65
CA ASP A 310 -14.41 37.94 9.03
C ASP A 310 -14.24 38.92 10.18
N SER A 311 -12.98 39.12 10.57
CA SER A 311 -12.53 40.19 11.42
C SER A 311 -12.57 41.45 10.58
N SER A 312 -13.76 41.76 10.07
CA SER A 312 -14.27 43.10 9.87
C SER A 312 -14.47 43.82 11.20
N PHE A 313 -13.91 43.31 12.30
CA PHE A 313 -13.47 44.12 13.44
C PHE A 313 -12.28 45.01 13.02
N ASP A 314 -12.60 45.98 12.18
CA ASP A 314 -11.79 47.15 11.83
C ASP A 314 -11.74 48.17 13.00
N GLY A 315 -11.97 47.70 14.23
CA GLY A 315 -11.99 48.48 15.46
C GLY A 315 -10.66 48.39 16.19
N GLU A 316 -10.05 49.55 16.44
CA GLU A 316 -8.75 49.80 17.09
C GLU A 316 -8.66 49.32 18.57
N MET A 317 -8.99 48.06 18.89
CA MET A 317 -8.95 47.50 20.26
C MET A 317 -7.79 46.51 20.45
N TYR A 318 -6.59 46.94 20.08
CA TYR A 318 -5.36 46.19 20.34
C TYR A 318 -4.43 47.01 21.23
N ILE A 319 -3.53 46.35 21.96
CA ILE A 319 -2.43 47.07 22.63
C ILE A 319 -1.69 47.85 21.54
N GLN A 320 -1.49 49.15 21.78
CA GLN A 320 -0.87 50.04 20.81
C GLN A 320 0.50 49.48 20.38
N GLY A 321 0.61 49.05 19.12
CA GLY A 321 1.84 48.47 18.56
C GLY A 321 1.83 46.94 18.38
N ILE A 322 0.93 46.20 19.05
CA ILE A 322 0.84 44.73 18.95
C ILE A 322 -0.45 44.34 18.24
N LYS A 323 -0.33 43.83 17.00
CA LYS A 323 -1.49 43.35 16.23
C LYS A 323 -2.01 42.01 16.77
N ALA A 324 -3.29 41.73 16.56
CA ALA A 324 -3.88 40.42 16.88
C ALA A 324 -3.17 39.23 16.22
N SER A 325 -2.54 39.46 15.05
CA SER A 325 -1.78 38.46 14.31
C SER A 325 -0.33 38.28 14.80
N ALA A 326 0.10 39.01 15.83
CA ALA A 326 1.49 38.98 16.31
C ALA A 326 1.96 37.60 16.81
N TYR A 327 1.05 36.68 17.14
CA TYR A 327 1.43 35.29 17.43
C TYR A 327 2.07 34.58 16.22
N ARG A 328 1.78 35.02 14.98
CA ARG A 328 2.32 34.44 13.74
C ARG A 328 3.82 34.69 13.56
N TYR A 329 4.41 35.63 14.29
CA TYR A 329 5.87 35.81 14.30
C TYR A 329 6.62 34.61 14.89
N TRP A 330 5.92 33.71 15.61
CA TRP A 330 6.45 32.44 16.09
C TRP A 330 6.38 31.31 15.03
N ASP A 331 5.73 31.52 13.88
CA ASP A 331 5.45 30.46 12.90
C ASP A 331 6.44 30.35 11.75
N VAL A 332 6.94 29.14 11.51
CA VAL A 332 7.90 28.86 10.44
C VAL A 332 7.22 28.52 9.11
N ASN A 333 5.93 28.16 9.10
CA ASN A 333 5.27 27.63 7.90
C ASN A 333 4.99 28.73 6.85
N PRO A 334 5.50 28.60 5.60
CA PRO A 334 5.20 29.52 4.51
C PRO A 334 3.74 29.52 4.04
N SER A 335 2.99 28.45 4.32
CA SER A 335 1.64 28.21 3.79
C SER A 335 0.55 28.97 4.56
N LEU A 336 0.80 29.27 5.84
CA LEU A 336 -0.05 30.12 6.68
C LEU A 336 0.16 31.62 6.37
N ARG A 337 1.11 31.93 5.49
CA ARG A 337 1.39 33.28 5.02
C ARG A 337 0.38 33.57 3.91
N GLY A 338 -0.59 34.44 4.19
CA GLY A 338 -1.53 34.93 3.19
C GLY A 338 -0.83 35.49 1.94
N PRO A 339 -1.57 35.87 0.90
CA PRO A 339 -0.99 36.37 -0.34
C PRO A 339 -0.02 37.54 -0.05
N ARG A 340 1.25 37.33 -0.42
CA ARG A 340 2.49 38.16 -0.54
C ARG A 340 2.61 39.59 0.02
N ASP A 341 1.57 40.25 0.50
CA ASP A 341 1.56 41.65 0.94
C ASP A 341 1.54 41.81 2.47
N SER A 342 1.59 40.72 3.27
CA SER A 342 1.81 40.81 4.72
C SER A 342 3.30 40.63 5.05
N GLU A 343 3.90 41.67 5.66
CA GLU A 343 5.29 41.74 6.15
C GLU A 343 5.57 40.81 7.36
N ASP A 344 4.73 39.81 7.61
CA ASP A 344 4.84 38.92 8.77
C ASP A 344 5.86 37.80 8.43
N HIS A 345 7.15 38.14 8.50
CA HIS A 345 8.25 37.19 8.44
C HIS A 345 8.45 36.50 9.79
N PHE A 346 8.87 35.23 9.77
CA PHE A 346 9.32 34.56 11.00
C PHE A 346 10.55 35.28 11.54
N GLU A 347 10.35 36.05 12.61
CA GLU A 347 11.38 36.84 13.28
C GLU A 347 11.33 36.57 14.79
N PRO A 348 11.95 35.49 15.30
CA PRO A 348 11.82 35.10 16.70
C PRO A 348 12.37 36.13 17.69
N ARG A 349 13.26 37.03 17.23
CA ARG A 349 13.69 38.19 18.04
C ARG A 349 12.59 39.24 18.18
N GLU A 350 11.84 39.49 17.10
CA GLU A 350 10.70 40.39 17.09
C GLU A 350 9.53 39.77 17.88
N ALA A 351 9.25 38.49 17.68
CA ALA A 351 8.25 37.75 18.44
C ALA A 351 8.49 37.83 19.96
N TYR A 352 9.74 37.61 20.38
CA TYR A 352 10.12 37.72 21.79
C TYR A 352 10.09 39.16 22.32
N ALA A 353 10.40 40.16 21.49
CA ALA A 353 10.31 41.56 21.86
C ALA A 353 8.84 41.98 22.08
N LEU A 354 7.95 41.62 21.15
CA LEU A 354 6.50 41.84 21.26
C LEU A 354 5.92 41.12 22.48
N TRP A 355 6.37 39.90 22.76
CA TRP A 355 5.96 39.16 23.95
C TRP A 355 6.37 39.87 25.25
N LYS A 356 7.58 40.44 25.31
CA LYS A 356 7.99 41.27 26.46
C LYS A 356 7.17 42.54 26.59
N GLU A 357 6.95 43.24 25.49
CA GLU A 357 6.13 44.46 25.45
C GLU A 357 4.70 44.17 25.93
N TRP A 358 4.14 43.04 25.53
CA TRP A 358 2.85 42.55 26.00
C TRP A 358 2.85 42.29 27.52
N GLN A 359 3.87 41.64 28.07
CA GLN A 359 4.00 41.45 29.52
C GLN A 359 4.14 42.77 30.29
N GLU A 360 4.93 43.71 29.77
CA GLU A 360 5.08 45.05 30.35
C GLU A 360 3.76 45.84 30.31
N ALA A 361 2.96 45.68 29.25
CA ALA A 361 1.62 46.27 29.15
C ALA A 361 0.67 45.74 30.23
N ILE A 362 0.73 44.44 30.57
CA ILE A 362 -0.09 43.85 31.64
C ILE A 362 0.19 44.48 33.01
N GLU A 363 1.47 44.76 33.31
CA GLU A 363 1.88 45.34 34.60
C GLU A 363 1.66 46.86 34.66
N SER A 364 1.84 47.56 33.54
CA SER A 364 1.84 49.02 33.48
C SER A 364 0.47 49.64 33.22
N ASN A 365 -0.50 48.89 32.66
CA ASN A 365 -1.82 49.42 32.29
C ASN A 365 -2.63 49.90 33.52
N PRO A 366 -2.96 51.20 33.62
CA PRO A 366 -3.68 51.75 34.77
C PRO A 366 -5.14 51.30 34.85
N ASP A 367 -5.78 51.01 33.71
CA ASP A 367 -7.18 50.60 33.66
C ASP A 367 -7.34 49.17 34.20
N LEU A 368 -6.34 48.31 33.98
CA LEU A 368 -6.28 46.99 34.62
C LEU A 368 -6.16 47.06 36.14
N LYS A 369 -5.46 48.05 36.71
CA LYS A 369 -5.30 48.16 38.17
C LYS A 369 -6.64 48.36 38.88
N LYS A 370 -7.58 49.04 38.22
CA LYS A 370 -8.92 49.28 38.76
C LYS A 370 -9.76 48.01 38.76
N ILE A 371 -9.80 47.29 37.63
CA ILE A 371 -10.58 46.04 37.56
C ILE A 371 -10.00 44.96 38.48
N ARG A 372 -8.67 44.88 38.63
CA ARG A 372 -7.97 44.03 39.62
C ARG A 372 -8.41 44.26 41.07
N SER A 373 -8.79 45.50 41.42
CA SER A 373 -9.27 45.83 42.76
C SER A 373 -10.73 45.40 43.00
N ARG A 374 -11.53 45.33 41.92
CA ARG A 374 -12.94 44.93 41.97
C ARG A 374 -13.12 43.42 41.83
N ILE A 375 -12.26 42.76 41.05
CA ILE A 375 -12.27 41.31 40.82
C ILE A 375 -10.90 40.76 41.25
N PRO A 376 -10.69 40.48 42.54
CA PRO A 376 -9.39 40.08 43.07
C PRO A 376 -8.82 38.80 42.44
N GLN A 377 -9.68 37.90 41.97
CA GLN A 377 -9.33 36.66 41.27
C GLN A 377 -8.50 36.91 40.01
N LEU A 378 -8.70 38.07 39.34
CA LEU A 378 -7.88 38.46 38.18
C LEU A 378 -6.41 38.69 38.53
N ASN A 379 -6.07 39.00 39.80
CA ASN A 379 -4.66 39.22 40.16
C ASN A 379 -3.83 37.96 39.94
N LYS A 380 -4.33 36.81 40.40
CA LYS A 380 -3.69 35.50 40.21
C LYS A 380 -3.50 35.20 38.72
N LEU A 381 -4.55 35.41 37.92
CA LEU A 381 -4.54 35.14 36.48
C LEU A 381 -3.61 36.07 35.69
N LEU A 382 -3.61 37.36 36.00
CA LEU A 382 -2.73 38.33 35.34
C LEU A 382 -1.26 38.17 35.77
N ASP A 383 -1.00 37.81 37.02
CA ASP A 383 0.35 37.47 37.48
C ASP A 383 0.88 36.22 36.78
N MET A 384 0.02 35.24 36.51
CA MET A 384 0.36 34.07 35.67
C MET A 384 0.75 34.47 34.24
N LEU A 385 0.01 35.37 33.58
CA LEU A 385 0.36 35.86 32.23
C LEU A 385 1.74 36.56 32.21
N CYS A 386 2.15 37.15 33.33
CA CYS A 386 3.49 37.70 33.55
C CYS A 386 4.54 36.64 33.98
N GLY A 387 4.21 35.35 33.92
CA GLY A 387 5.13 34.24 34.24
C GLY A 387 5.35 33.99 35.73
N LYS A 388 4.47 34.51 36.60
CA LYS A 388 4.54 34.32 38.06
C LYS A 388 3.55 33.25 38.51
N PHE A 389 4.04 32.03 38.72
CA PHE A 389 3.20 30.87 39.06
C PHE A 389 3.05 30.59 40.56
N GLY A 390 3.43 31.52 41.44
CA GLY A 390 3.51 31.27 42.90
C GLY A 390 2.18 30.81 43.53
N ASP A 391 1.06 31.29 43.01
CA ASP A 391 -0.29 30.99 43.50
C ASP A 391 -1.09 30.06 42.57
N ILE A 392 -0.47 29.58 41.48
CA ILE A 392 -1.11 28.69 40.49
C ILE A 392 -0.88 27.24 40.90
N GLN A 393 -1.94 26.44 40.86
CA GLN A 393 -1.85 25.00 41.06
C GLN A 393 -2.04 24.33 39.70
N PHE A 394 -1.03 23.58 39.26
CA PHE A 394 -1.11 22.79 38.03
C PHE A 394 -1.57 21.38 38.37
N ASN A 395 -2.55 20.86 37.64
CA ASN A 395 -3.08 19.51 37.85
C ASN A 395 -2.16 18.43 37.26
N SER A 396 -1.31 18.82 36.31
CA SER A 396 -0.44 17.91 35.58
C SER A 396 0.87 18.58 35.16
N TRP A 397 1.89 17.77 34.82
CA TRP A 397 3.17 18.28 34.31
C TRP A 397 3.00 18.96 32.93
N GLN A 398 2.00 18.53 32.16
CA GLN A 398 1.69 19.07 30.83
C GLN A 398 1.17 20.50 30.92
N GLU A 399 0.33 20.79 31.93
CA GLU A 399 -0.17 22.13 32.21
C GLU A 399 0.96 23.07 32.64
N GLU A 400 1.80 22.65 33.59
CA GLU A 400 2.94 23.45 34.06
C GLU A 400 3.94 23.72 32.94
N LEU A 401 4.23 22.70 32.11
CA LEU A 401 5.09 22.87 30.94
C LEU A 401 4.46 23.85 29.95
N CYS A 402 3.19 23.67 29.57
CA CYS A 402 2.49 24.52 28.61
C CYS A 402 2.48 25.98 29.06
N ALA A 403 2.02 26.26 30.29
CA ALA A 403 2.03 27.61 30.86
C ALA A 403 3.45 28.19 30.94
N GLY A 404 4.45 27.37 31.28
CA GLY A 404 5.85 27.76 31.30
C GLY A 404 6.40 28.18 29.93
N LEU A 405 6.00 27.47 28.87
CA LEU A 405 6.34 27.81 27.48
C LEU A 405 5.62 29.05 26.98
N LEU A 406 4.40 29.31 27.45
CA LEU A 406 3.61 30.46 27.04
C LEU A 406 4.02 31.76 27.75
N TYR A 407 4.17 31.71 29.08
CA TYR A 407 4.21 32.90 29.93
C TYR A 407 5.51 33.13 30.69
N GLN A 408 6.38 32.11 30.81
CA GLN A 408 7.63 32.27 31.56
C GLN A 408 8.83 32.44 30.65
N THR A 409 9.03 31.52 29.71
CA THR A 409 10.13 31.57 28.76
C THR A 409 9.71 30.94 27.43
N PRO A 410 9.20 31.72 26.47
CA PRO A 410 8.79 31.20 25.16
C PRO A 410 9.93 30.97 24.16
N ASN A 411 11.14 31.43 24.48
CA ASN A 411 12.32 31.30 23.62
C ASN A 411 13.33 30.31 24.23
N ILE A 412 12.96 29.02 24.27
CA ILE A 412 13.77 27.93 24.82
C ILE A 412 14.47 27.17 23.69
N LYS A 413 15.76 26.89 23.87
CA LYS A 413 16.51 26.03 22.94
C LYS A 413 15.95 24.62 22.98
N MET A 414 15.92 23.93 21.84
CA MET A 414 15.49 22.53 21.81
C MET A 414 16.27 21.62 22.76
N ASP A 415 17.58 21.84 22.91
CA ASP A 415 18.41 21.10 23.86
C ASP A 415 18.04 21.39 25.33
N ASP A 416 17.43 22.53 25.63
CA ASP A 416 16.99 22.87 26.99
C ASP A 416 15.53 22.43 27.24
N MET A 417 14.75 22.23 26.17
CA MET A 417 13.35 21.82 26.24
C MET A 417 13.20 20.44 26.90
N TYR A 418 13.95 19.43 26.44
CA TYR A 418 13.86 18.09 27.03
C TYR A 418 14.26 18.09 28.51
N ALA A 419 15.27 18.89 28.88
CA ALA A 419 15.77 18.97 30.26
C ALA A 419 14.73 19.64 31.17
N ARG A 420 14.04 20.66 30.66
CA ARG A 420 12.92 21.29 31.35
C ARG A 420 11.76 20.33 31.54
N THR A 421 11.33 19.66 30.47
CA THR A 421 10.23 18.68 30.53
C THR A 421 10.53 17.59 31.55
N ALA A 422 11.71 16.98 31.51
CA ALA A 422 12.12 15.96 32.46
C ALA A 422 12.06 16.44 33.92
N ARG A 423 12.53 17.67 34.19
CA ARG A 423 12.50 18.26 35.53
C ARG A 423 11.08 18.50 36.04
N ILE A 424 10.18 18.98 35.18
CA ILE A 424 8.78 19.21 35.56
C ILE A 424 8.11 17.86 35.85
N MET A 425 8.32 16.85 35.01
CA MET A 425 7.79 15.50 35.23
C MET A 425 8.28 14.89 36.56
N GLU A 426 9.56 15.07 36.90
CA GLU A 426 10.11 14.64 38.20
C GLU A 426 9.42 15.32 39.39
N ASN A 427 9.08 16.62 39.27
CA ASN A 427 8.42 17.38 40.33
C ASN A 427 6.98 16.92 40.61
N HIS A 428 6.26 16.45 39.58
CA HIS A 428 4.89 15.95 39.69
C HIS A 428 4.78 14.53 40.27
N GLN A 429 5.90 13.93 40.74
CA GLN A 429 5.95 12.62 41.39
C GLN A 429 5.16 11.52 40.67
N GLU A 430 5.21 11.49 39.33
CA GLU A 430 4.84 10.28 38.58
C GLU A 430 5.90 9.20 38.86
N SER A 431 5.76 8.53 40.01
CA SER A 431 6.65 7.48 40.49
C SER A 431 6.55 6.28 39.56
N GLY A 432 7.47 6.20 38.61
CA GLY A 432 7.49 5.20 37.54
C GLY A 432 6.87 5.79 36.29
N PHE A 433 7.71 6.43 35.46
CA PHE A 433 7.30 6.91 34.14
C PHE A 433 6.48 5.84 33.43
N GLY A 434 5.24 6.15 33.07
CA GLY A 434 4.55 5.39 32.03
C GLY A 434 5.46 5.34 30.80
N THR A 435 5.46 4.22 30.08
CA THR A 435 6.29 3.99 28.89
C THR A 435 6.19 5.11 27.85
N LEU A 436 5.02 5.77 27.75
CA LEU A 436 4.79 6.89 26.84
C LEU A 436 5.47 8.20 27.29
N ALA A 437 5.47 8.49 28.59
CA ALA A 437 5.98 9.76 29.14
C ALA A 437 7.52 9.83 29.05
N ASP A 438 8.20 8.73 29.42
CA ASP A 438 9.64 8.56 29.19
C ASP A 438 9.97 8.57 27.68
N GLY A 439 9.08 7.97 26.89
CA GLY A 439 9.12 8.02 25.43
C GLY A 439 9.17 9.45 24.89
N ILE A 440 8.23 10.32 25.28
CA ILE A 440 8.14 11.73 24.86
C ILE A 440 9.44 12.47 25.15
N VAL A 441 10.00 12.34 26.35
CA VAL A 441 11.26 12.99 26.72
C VAL A 441 12.42 12.51 25.85
N LYS A 442 12.48 11.21 25.55
CA LYS A 442 13.51 10.64 24.64
C LYS A 442 13.33 11.10 23.19
N VAL A 443 12.10 11.28 22.71
CA VAL A 443 11.82 11.89 21.40
C VAL A 443 12.31 13.34 21.37
N MET A 444 11.98 14.14 22.39
CA MET A 444 12.42 15.53 22.53
C MET A 444 13.95 15.65 22.58
N LYS A 445 14.65 14.64 23.13
CA LYS A 445 16.11 14.52 23.12
C LYS A 445 16.70 14.16 21.75
N GLY A 446 15.85 13.84 20.76
CA GLY A 446 16.28 13.50 19.40
C GLY A 446 16.59 12.01 19.19
N ASN A 447 16.06 11.10 20.01
CA ASN A 447 16.28 9.66 19.86
C ASN A 447 15.24 9.01 18.94
N ALA A 448 15.53 8.96 17.63
CA ALA A 448 14.65 8.30 16.66
C ALA A 448 14.48 6.78 16.91
N GLY A 449 15.47 6.11 17.49
CA GLY A 449 15.37 4.69 17.82
C GLY A 449 14.30 4.40 18.87
N GLU A 450 14.10 5.31 19.82
CA GLU A 450 13.04 5.18 20.82
C GLU A 450 11.66 5.35 20.21
N VAL A 451 11.48 6.29 19.27
CA VAL A 451 10.21 6.45 18.53
C VAL A 451 9.84 5.14 17.84
N MET A 452 10.81 4.49 17.22
CA MET A 452 10.57 3.20 16.57
C MET A 452 10.24 2.10 17.56
N ALA A 453 10.87 2.08 18.74
CA ALA A 453 10.55 1.14 19.81
C ALA A 453 9.13 1.36 20.37
N LEU A 454 8.74 2.62 20.60
CA LEU A 454 7.39 3.00 21.04
C LEU A 454 6.35 2.64 19.99
N ALA A 455 6.58 3.03 18.73
CA ALA A 455 5.69 2.67 17.62
C ALA A 455 5.57 1.14 17.48
N SER A 456 6.62 0.39 17.78
CA SER A 456 6.60 -1.07 17.81
C SER A 456 5.75 -1.63 18.93
N GLY A 457 5.90 -1.09 20.15
CA GLY A 457 5.12 -1.48 21.33
C GLY A 457 3.63 -1.11 21.21
N LEU A 458 3.33 0.03 20.58
CA LEU A 458 1.98 0.51 20.24
C LEU A 458 1.36 -0.23 19.04
N GLY A 459 1.79 -1.46 18.80
CA GLY A 459 1.19 -2.31 17.81
C GLY A 459 1.62 -2.09 16.36
N GLY A 460 2.64 -1.27 16.08
CA GLY A 460 3.28 -1.30 14.77
C GLY A 460 4.09 -2.58 14.51
N SER A 461 4.34 -3.38 15.55
CA SER A 461 4.81 -4.77 15.42
C SER A 461 3.74 -5.82 15.71
N THR A 462 2.57 -5.40 16.20
CA THR A 462 1.40 -6.26 16.35
C THR A 462 0.51 -6.08 15.13
N ALA A 463 -0.59 -6.82 15.05
CA ALA A 463 -1.43 -6.91 13.86
C ALA A 463 -2.12 -5.58 13.43
N ALA A 464 -1.84 -4.43 14.05
CA ALA A 464 -2.50 -3.17 13.70
C ALA A 464 -1.93 -2.56 12.41
N ALA A 465 -2.76 -2.48 11.36
CA ALA A 465 -2.32 -2.08 10.03
C ALA A 465 -1.81 -0.63 9.98
N LEU A 466 -2.54 0.33 10.57
CA LEU A 466 -2.18 1.74 10.53
C LEU A 466 -0.90 2.06 11.33
N PRO A 467 -0.73 1.61 12.59
CA PRO A 467 0.54 1.76 13.31
C PRO A 467 1.74 1.15 12.57
N ALA A 468 1.57 -0.02 11.93
CA ALA A 468 2.63 -0.66 11.15
C ALA A 468 3.00 0.16 9.90
N VAL A 469 2.00 0.66 9.16
CA VAL A 469 2.23 1.58 8.03
C VAL A 469 2.98 2.83 8.51
N MET A 470 2.51 3.48 9.58
CA MET A 470 3.15 4.69 10.12
C MET A 470 4.58 4.44 10.59
N MET A 471 4.86 3.30 11.23
CA MET A 471 6.22 2.89 11.57
C MET A 471 7.11 2.85 10.33
N SER A 472 6.67 2.18 9.25
CA SER A 472 7.45 2.11 8.02
C SER A 472 7.69 3.50 7.42
N LEU A 473 6.65 4.34 7.35
CA LEU A 473 6.74 5.70 6.81
C LEU A 473 7.69 6.60 7.61
N LEU A 474 7.56 6.61 8.95
CA LEU A 474 8.45 7.38 9.83
C LEU A 474 9.89 6.86 9.77
N SER A 475 10.10 5.55 9.72
CA SER A 475 11.44 4.97 9.61
C SER A 475 12.17 5.45 8.35
N LYS A 476 11.43 5.69 7.27
CA LYS A 476 11.95 6.23 6.02
C LYS A 476 12.26 7.72 6.15
N LEU A 477 11.33 8.52 6.69
CA LEU A 477 11.60 9.94 6.92
C LEU A 477 12.82 10.15 7.83
N PHE A 478 12.97 9.34 8.87
CA PHE A 478 14.14 9.37 9.75
C PHE A 478 15.42 8.92 9.05
N SER A 479 15.36 7.95 8.13
CA SER A 479 16.51 7.61 7.28
C SER A 479 16.92 8.78 6.40
N ASP A 480 15.94 9.46 5.78
CA ASP A 480 16.18 10.58 4.87
C ASP A 480 16.70 11.82 5.63
N ALA A 481 16.23 12.01 6.87
CA ALA A 481 16.76 13.00 7.82
C ALA A 481 18.10 12.60 8.47
N GLN A 482 18.60 11.38 8.19
CA GLN A 482 19.82 10.80 8.80
C GLN A 482 19.74 10.65 10.33
N ALA A 483 18.54 10.52 10.87
CA ALA A 483 18.28 10.20 12.28
C ALA A 483 18.33 8.69 12.55
N LEU A 484 18.05 7.86 11.54
CA LEU A 484 18.22 6.40 11.57
C LEU A 484 19.21 5.92 10.50
N ARG A 485 19.86 4.79 10.74
CA ARG A 485 20.70 4.12 9.75
C ARG A 485 19.83 3.33 8.77
N GLU A 486 20.30 3.18 7.53
CA GLU A 486 19.58 2.43 6.49
C GLU A 486 19.23 0.99 6.92
N ASN A 487 20.15 0.29 7.61
CA ASN A 487 19.90 -1.07 8.12
C ASN A 487 18.78 -1.13 9.17
N GLU A 488 18.61 -0.06 9.96
CA GLU A 488 17.54 0.02 10.97
C GLU A 488 16.20 0.29 10.29
N THR A 489 16.17 1.21 9.33
CA THR A 489 14.99 1.47 8.48
C THR A 489 14.54 0.22 7.73
N GLU A 490 15.49 -0.57 7.21
CA GLU A 490 15.19 -1.87 6.60
C GLU A 490 14.52 -2.82 7.58
N ARG A 491 15.09 -2.98 8.77
CA ARG A 491 14.52 -3.83 9.81
C ARG A 491 13.08 -3.42 10.15
N TYR A 492 12.82 -2.15 10.42
CA TYR A 492 11.48 -1.68 10.78
C TYR A 492 10.48 -1.80 9.64
N THR A 493 10.89 -1.52 8.41
CA THR A 493 10.01 -1.67 7.23
C THR A 493 9.63 -3.13 6.99
N ILE A 494 10.58 -4.07 7.14
CA ILE A 494 10.29 -5.50 6.99
C ILE A 494 9.41 -6.00 8.14
N HIS A 495 9.65 -5.55 9.37
CA HIS A 495 8.78 -5.89 10.51
C HIS A 495 7.35 -5.39 10.30
N ALA A 496 7.17 -4.13 9.88
CA ALA A 496 5.85 -3.57 9.56
C ALA A 496 5.14 -4.37 8.45
N ALA A 497 5.85 -4.68 7.37
CA ALA A 497 5.33 -5.50 6.27
C ALA A 497 4.87 -6.90 6.75
N SER A 498 5.68 -7.54 7.61
CA SER A 498 5.35 -8.85 8.18
C SER A 498 4.14 -8.79 9.13
N ALA A 499 4.04 -7.72 9.95
CA ALA A 499 2.94 -7.50 10.87
C ALA A 499 1.60 -7.31 10.13
N ILE A 500 1.59 -6.45 9.09
CA ILE A 500 0.42 -6.23 8.22
C ILE A 500 -0.03 -7.55 7.59
N ARG A 501 0.89 -8.29 6.98
CA ARG A 501 0.56 -9.58 6.36
C ARG A 501 -0.06 -10.56 7.36
N SER A 502 0.54 -10.68 8.54
CA SER A 502 0.10 -11.64 9.57
C SER A 502 -1.29 -11.28 10.10
N SER A 503 -1.56 -9.98 10.26
CA SER A 503 -2.86 -9.46 10.69
C SER A 503 -4.00 -9.86 9.75
N PHE A 504 -3.89 -9.46 8.49
CA PHE A 504 -4.93 -9.71 7.50
C PHE A 504 -5.05 -11.21 7.15
N ALA A 505 -3.99 -11.99 7.35
CA ALA A 505 -4.06 -13.45 7.21
C ALA A 505 -4.89 -14.09 8.33
N ALA A 506 -4.69 -13.68 9.59
CA ALA A 506 -5.48 -14.15 10.72
C ALA A 506 -6.95 -13.77 10.58
N GLU A 507 -7.23 -12.53 10.18
CA GLU A 507 -8.59 -12.04 9.94
C GLU A 507 -9.30 -12.78 8.81
N ALA A 508 -8.57 -13.12 7.74
CA ALA A 508 -9.14 -13.90 6.64
C ALA A 508 -9.47 -15.33 7.06
N GLU A 509 -8.68 -15.93 7.96
CA GLU A 509 -8.98 -17.25 8.52
C GLU A 509 -10.22 -17.23 9.41
N ASP A 510 -10.41 -16.15 10.18
CA ASP A 510 -11.61 -15.97 10.99
C ASP A 510 -12.85 -15.58 10.16
N ALA A 511 -12.69 -14.76 9.12
CA ALA A 511 -13.74 -14.45 8.16
C ALA A 511 -14.18 -15.69 7.36
N ALA A 512 -13.26 -16.62 7.05
CA ALA A 512 -13.63 -17.88 6.39
C ALA A 512 -14.56 -18.77 7.25
N LYS A 513 -14.59 -18.56 8.58
CA LYS A 513 -15.50 -19.24 9.50
C LYS A 513 -16.87 -18.57 9.57
N ASP A 514 -17.00 -17.32 9.11
CA ASP A 514 -18.25 -16.56 9.09
C ASP A 514 -18.65 -16.14 7.65
N PRO A 515 -19.63 -16.83 7.03
CA PRO A 515 -20.03 -16.57 5.65
C PRO A 515 -20.70 -15.20 5.42
N HIS A 516 -20.99 -14.43 6.48
CA HIS A 516 -21.58 -13.09 6.38
C HIS A 516 -20.54 -11.96 6.36
N ARG A 517 -19.26 -12.25 6.59
CA ARG A 517 -18.19 -11.25 6.62
C ARG A 517 -17.64 -11.02 5.20
N PRO A 518 -17.49 -9.76 4.74
CA PRO A 518 -17.02 -9.47 3.38
C PRO A 518 -15.58 -9.97 3.17
N SER A 519 -15.37 -10.70 2.08
CA SER A 519 -14.08 -11.30 1.69
C SER A 519 -12.98 -10.29 1.32
N ASP A 520 -13.35 -9.02 1.17
CA ASP A 520 -12.50 -7.97 0.58
C ASP A 520 -11.30 -7.54 1.45
N GLN A 521 -11.25 -7.96 2.73
CA GLN A 521 -10.18 -7.57 3.65
C GLN A 521 -8.88 -8.34 3.45
N ARG A 522 -8.91 -9.60 2.98
CA ARG A 522 -7.70 -10.40 2.74
C ARG A 522 -6.83 -9.80 1.64
N ASP A 523 -7.48 -9.25 0.62
CA ASP A 523 -6.87 -8.63 -0.56
C ASP A 523 -6.04 -7.39 -0.19
N LEU A 524 -6.49 -6.67 0.84
CA LEU A 524 -5.89 -5.40 1.27
C LEU A 524 -4.51 -5.61 1.91
N GLY A 525 -4.33 -6.62 2.76
CA GLY A 525 -3.08 -6.85 3.49
C GLY A 525 -1.88 -7.15 2.59
N SER A 526 -2.04 -8.08 1.64
CA SER A 526 -0.98 -8.41 0.67
C SER A 526 -0.69 -7.23 -0.25
N TRP A 527 -1.72 -6.52 -0.71
CA TRP A 527 -1.56 -5.33 -1.54
C TRP A 527 -0.81 -4.19 -0.81
N LEU A 528 -1.15 -3.93 0.44
CA LEU A 528 -0.47 -2.94 1.29
C LEU A 528 0.99 -3.32 1.52
N THR A 529 1.25 -4.59 1.84
CA THR A 529 2.61 -5.12 2.05
C THR A 529 3.48 -4.90 0.80
N VAL A 530 2.94 -5.23 -0.38
CA VAL A 530 3.60 -4.99 -1.67
C VAL A 530 3.84 -3.49 -1.88
N LYS A 531 2.82 -2.64 -1.73
CA LYS A 531 2.94 -1.18 -1.91
C LYS A 531 3.93 -0.54 -0.92
N LEU A 532 4.11 -1.11 0.27
CA LEU A 532 5.11 -0.68 1.25
C LEU A 532 6.54 -1.06 0.83
N LEU A 533 6.76 -2.27 0.35
CA LEU A 533 8.11 -2.77 0.03
C LEU A 533 8.66 -2.27 -1.31
N LEU A 534 7.80 -2.05 -2.31
CA LEU A 534 8.20 -1.70 -3.68
C LEU A 534 9.19 -0.53 -3.81
N PRO A 535 9.02 0.62 -3.10
CA PRO A 535 9.92 1.76 -3.22
C PRO A 535 11.38 1.47 -2.86
N TYR A 536 11.62 0.45 -2.03
CA TYR A 536 12.94 0.10 -1.51
C TYR A 536 13.71 -0.86 -2.43
N ILE A 537 13.05 -1.49 -3.39
CA ILE A 537 13.66 -2.47 -4.29
C ILE A 537 14.24 -1.73 -5.51
N LYS A 538 15.55 -1.45 -5.44
CA LYS A 538 16.36 -0.82 -6.51
C LYS A 538 17.54 -1.70 -6.90
N VAL A 539 18.15 -1.43 -8.05
CA VAL A 539 19.40 -2.09 -8.46
C VAL A 539 20.48 -1.79 -7.42
N GLY A 540 21.01 -2.82 -6.76
CA GLY A 540 21.97 -2.70 -5.66
C GLY A 540 21.37 -2.52 -4.26
N SER A 541 20.04 -2.54 -4.13
CA SER A 541 19.36 -2.55 -2.82
C SER A 541 19.50 -3.89 -2.10
N SER A 542 19.18 -3.90 -0.81
CA SER A 542 19.24 -5.09 0.03
C SER A 542 18.31 -6.20 -0.48
N LEU A 543 18.83 -7.43 -0.51
CA LEU A 543 18.09 -8.62 -0.97
C LEU A 543 16.93 -8.98 -0.03
N THR A 544 16.93 -8.48 1.21
CA THR A 544 15.92 -8.78 2.22
C THR A 544 14.56 -8.17 1.89
N TYR A 545 14.50 -6.94 1.35
CA TYR A 545 13.25 -6.37 0.85
C TYR A 545 12.65 -7.19 -0.30
N THR A 546 13.50 -7.63 -1.23
CA THR A 546 13.06 -8.49 -2.34
C THR A 546 12.57 -9.83 -1.81
N ALA A 547 13.28 -10.43 -0.85
CA ALA A 547 12.87 -11.69 -0.23
C ALA A 547 11.53 -11.56 0.51
N ALA A 548 11.32 -10.51 1.29
CA ALA A 548 10.05 -10.27 1.99
C ALA A 548 8.88 -10.02 1.01
N LEU A 549 9.13 -9.30 -0.09
CA LEU A 549 8.14 -9.11 -1.15
C LEU A 549 7.76 -10.45 -1.79
N VAL A 550 8.76 -11.24 -2.19
CA VAL A 550 8.54 -12.53 -2.87
C VAL A 550 7.85 -13.53 -1.95
N ASP A 551 8.29 -13.62 -0.69
CA ASP A 551 7.62 -14.43 0.33
C ASP A 551 6.14 -14.06 0.50
N THR A 552 5.81 -12.77 0.38
CA THR A 552 4.41 -12.31 0.40
C THR A 552 3.65 -12.73 -0.86
N LEU A 553 4.25 -12.65 -2.04
CA LEU A 553 3.60 -13.03 -3.30
C LEU A 553 3.42 -14.56 -3.42
N GLU A 554 4.42 -15.35 -3.02
CA GLU A 554 4.41 -16.82 -3.10
C GLU A 554 3.38 -17.46 -2.17
N HIS A 555 3.16 -16.89 -0.99
CA HIS A 555 2.19 -17.39 -0.02
C HIS A 555 0.79 -16.78 -0.17
N HIS A 556 0.60 -15.86 -1.13
CA HIS A 556 -0.69 -15.25 -1.39
C HIS A 556 -1.43 -15.98 -2.51
N SER A 557 -2.67 -16.39 -2.24
CA SER A 557 -3.56 -17.03 -3.22
C SER A 557 -4.75 -16.10 -3.50
N PRO A 558 -4.66 -15.22 -4.52
CA PRO A 558 -5.70 -14.25 -4.80
C PRO A 558 -7.05 -14.91 -5.09
N GLN A 559 -8.10 -14.38 -4.47
CA GLN A 559 -9.46 -14.91 -4.57
C GLN A 559 -10.18 -14.39 -5.82
N SER A 560 -9.78 -13.22 -6.32
CA SER A 560 -10.38 -12.59 -7.50
C SER A 560 -9.36 -12.28 -8.60
N ASP A 561 -9.85 -12.21 -9.84
CA ASP A 561 -9.02 -11.80 -10.98
C ASP A 561 -8.54 -10.34 -10.89
N PRO A 562 -9.39 -9.35 -10.52
CA PRO A 562 -8.96 -7.96 -10.37
C PRO A 562 -7.87 -7.78 -9.31
N GLU A 563 -7.91 -8.55 -8.24
CA GLU A 563 -6.90 -8.53 -7.18
C GLU A 563 -5.54 -9.01 -7.72
N ALA A 564 -5.51 -10.19 -8.35
CA ALA A 564 -4.31 -10.72 -8.97
C ALA A 564 -3.74 -9.76 -10.02
N GLU A 565 -4.59 -9.18 -10.88
CA GLU A 565 -4.17 -8.19 -11.89
C GLU A 565 -3.54 -6.94 -11.25
N LYS A 566 -4.11 -6.42 -10.15
CA LYS A 566 -3.54 -5.28 -9.40
C LYS A 566 -2.16 -5.60 -8.82
N LEU A 567 -1.98 -6.78 -8.20
CA LEU A 567 -0.70 -7.21 -7.62
C LEU A 567 0.39 -7.37 -8.70
N LEU A 568 0.04 -8.00 -9.82
CA LEU A 568 0.96 -8.14 -10.95
C LEU A 568 1.35 -6.79 -11.56
N LEU A 569 0.39 -5.87 -11.72
CA LEU A 569 0.65 -4.53 -12.24
C LEU A 569 1.64 -3.74 -11.35
N LEU A 570 1.50 -3.86 -10.02
CA LEU A 570 2.43 -3.26 -9.06
C LEU A 570 3.86 -3.80 -9.21
N CYS A 571 4.02 -5.10 -9.47
CA CYS A 571 5.31 -5.77 -9.58
C CYS A 571 5.94 -5.68 -10.98
N GLN A 572 5.14 -5.40 -12.02
CA GLN A 572 5.56 -5.42 -13.42
C GLN A 572 6.83 -4.59 -13.69
N LYS A 573 6.93 -3.39 -13.14
CA LYS A 573 8.11 -2.51 -13.31
C LYS A 573 9.40 -3.14 -12.76
N LEU A 574 9.32 -3.99 -11.75
CA LEU A 574 10.49 -4.71 -11.21
C LEU A 574 10.89 -5.88 -12.10
N VAL A 575 9.91 -6.57 -12.69
CA VAL A 575 10.15 -7.63 -13.69
C VAL A 575 10.79 -7.04 -14.94
N GLU A 576 10.32 -5.88 -15.42
CA GLU A 576 10.92 -5.14 -16.54
C GLU A 576 12.37 -4.73 -16.27
N ARG A 577 12.71 -4.47 -15.00
CA ARG A 577 14.08 -4.22 -14.52
C ARG A 577 14.91 -5.49 -14.34
N LYS A 578 14.43 -6.64 -14.83
CA LYS A 578 15.09 -7.95 -14.79
C LYS A 578 15.26 -8.56 -13.39
N ASN A 579 14.35 -8.28 -12.45
CA ASN A 579 14.36 -8.93 -11.14
C ASN A 579 13.71 -10.33 -11.20
N VAL A 580 14.55 -11.37 -11.27
CA VAL A 580 14.12 -12.78 -11.40
C VAL A 580 13.29 -13.24 -10.20
N ARG A 581 13.67 -12.87 -8.97
CA ARG A 581 12.94 -13.33 -7.78
C ARG A 581 11.52 -12.79 -7.72
N VAL A 582 11.33 -11.54 -8.14
CA VAL A 582 9.99 -10.94 -8.21
C VAL A 582 9.14 -11.63 -9.28
N LEU A 583 9.74 -12.08 -10.38
CA LEU A 583 9.06 -12.91 -11.38
C LEU A 583 8.58 -14.23 -10.75
N ASP A 584 9.39 -14.93 -9.96
CA ASP A 584 8.98 -16.18 -9.30
C ASP A 584 7.74 -15.99 -8.41
N GLY A 585 7.67 -14.87 -7.68
CA GLY A 585 6.48 -14.49 -6.91
C GLY A 585 5.25 -14.17 -7.79
N CYS A 586 5.45 -13.45 -8.90
CA CYS A 586 4.39 -13.19 -9.88
C CYS A 586 3.87 -14.47 -10.55
N ASP A 587 4.77 -15.41 -10.88
CA ASP A 587 4.41 -16.70 -11.44
C ASP A 587 3.57 -17.51 -10.45
N SER A 588 3.89 -17.45 -9.16
CA SER A 588 3.09 -18.08 -8.11
C SER A 588 1.64 -17.56 -8.07
N ILE A 589 1.44 -16.25 -8.25
CA ILE A 589 0.10 -15.64 -8.37
C ILE A 589 -0.65 -16.17 -9.61
N CYS A 590 0.02 -16.17 -10.77
CA CYS A 590 -0.56 -16.69 -12.01
C CYS A 590 -0.93 -18.18 -11.89
N LEU A 591 -0.06 -18.98 -11.29
CA LEU A 591 -0.26 -20.41 -11.07
C LEU A 591 -1.41 -20.67 -10.07
N ALA A 592 -1.53 -19.87 -9.01
CA ALA A 592 -2.64 -19.98 -8.06
C ALA A 592 -4.00 -19.76 -8.75
N ARG A 593 -4.12 -18.70 -9.57
CA ARG A 593 -5.34 -18.45 -10.38
C ARG A 593 -5.58 -19.54 -11.42
N TYR A 594 -4.54 -20.00 -12.11
CA TYR A 594 -4.63 -21.13 -13.04
C TYR A 594 -5.17 -22.39 -12.35
N LEU A 595 -4.65 -22.74 -11.17
CA LEU A 595 -5.12 -23.91 -10.40
C LEU A 595 -6.57 -23.76 -9.94
N HIS A 596 -6.97 -22.55 -9.54
CA HIS A 596 -8.36 -22.24 -9.20
C HIS A 596 -9.31 -22.47 -10.40
N TYR A 597 -8.98 -21.95 -11.58
CA TYR A 597 -9.79 -22.14 -12.79
C TYR A 597 -9.78 -23.58 -13.31
N LYS A 598 -8.65 -24.28 -13.13
CA LYS A 598 -8.57 -25.71 -13.44
C LYS A 598 -9.48 -26.53 -12.52
N ALA A 599 -9.53 -26.21 -11.23
CA ALA A 599 -10.41 -26.87 -10.27
C ALA A 599 -11.90 -26.57 -10.52
N SER A 600 -12.23 -25.37 -10.99
CA SER A 600 -13.60 -24.98 -11.35
C SER A 600 -14.06 -25.44 -12.73
N GLY A 601 -13.19 -26.12 -13.50
CA GLY A 601 -13.52 -26.63 -14.83
C GLY A 601 -13.65 -25.57 -15.92
N SER A 602 -13.02 -24.40 -15.74
CA SER A 602 -13.03 -23.30 -16.71
C SER A 602 -11.65 -23.20 -17.39
N PRO A 603 -11.47 -23.87 -18.54
CA PRO A 603 -10.18 -23.94 -19.22
C PRO A 603 -9.77 -22.60 -19.83
N ALA A 604 -10.72 -21.79 -20.30
CA ALA A 604 -10.44 -20.45 -20.82
C ALA A 604 -9.77 -19.56 -19.76
N GLY A 605 -10.31 -19.55 -18.52
CA GLY A 605 -9.72 -18.81 -17.41
C GLY A 605 -8.33 -19.34 -17.03
N ALA A 606 -8.16 -20.66 -17.00
CA ALA A 606 -6.87 -21.28 -16.71
C ALA A 606 -5.79 -20.87 -17.73
N ILE A 607 -6.12 -20.89 -19.03
CA ILE A 607 -5.19 -20.49 -20.09
C ILE A 607 -4.90 -18.99 -20.07
N LYS A 608 -5.90 -18.13 -19.83
CA LYS A 608 -5.69 -16.68 -19.66
C LYS A 608 -4.58 -16.39 -18.65
N TRP A 609 -4.60 -17.05 -17.49
CA TRP A 609 -3.62 -16.83 -16.42
C TRP A 609 -2.23 -17.39 -16.72
N LEU A 610 -2.13 -18.53 -17.40
CA LEU A 610 -0.84 -19.05 -17.86
C LEU A 610 -0.20 -18.16 -18.94
N ILE A 611 -1.02 -17.64 -19.86
CA ILE A 611 -0.59 -16.65 -20.86
C ILE A 611 -0.09 -15.39 -20.16
N ARG A 612 -0.83 -14.89 -19.16
CA ARG A 612 -0.42 -13.71 -18.40
C ARG A 612 0.92 -13.89 -17.68
N GLY A 613 1.17 -15.07 -17.11
CA GLY A 613 2.47 -15.43 -16.54
C GLY A 613 3.58 -15.46 -17.60
N ALA A 614 3.33 -16.12 -18.73
CA ALA A 614 4.28 -16.14 -19.86
C ALA A 614 4.60 -14.74 -20.40
N GLU A 615 3.64 -13.81 -20.36
CA GLU A 615 3.85 -12.41 -20.70
C GLU A 615 4.86 -11.74 -19.76
N LEU A 616 4.75 -11.97 -18.46
CA LEU A 616 5.72 -11.47 -17.48
C LEU A 616 7.10 -12.13 -17.65
N GLU A 617 7.15 -13.44 -17.87
CA GLU A 617 8.39 -14.17 -18.16
C GLU A 617 9.09 -13.60 -19.40
N SER A 618 8.32 -13.22 -20.44
CA SER A 618 8.88 -12.63 -21.65
C SER A 618 9.54 -11.28 -21.44
N LEU A 619 9.01 -10.46 -20.52
CA LEU A 619 9.63 -9.20 -20.14
C LEU A 619 11.02 -9.43 -19.55
N LEU A 620 11.25 -10.57 -18.87
CA LEU A 620 12.53 -10.95 -18.30
C LEU A 620 13.47 -11.59 -19.34
N PHE A 621 13.02 -12.62 -20.04
CA PHE A 621 13.91 -13.46 -20.87
C PHE A 621 14.11 -12.96 -22.29
N CYS A 622 13.11 -12.30 -22.89
CA CYS A 622 13.13 -11.98 -24.32
C CYS A 622 13.53 -10.54 -24.66
N GLY A 623 13.53 -9.62 -23.69
CA GLY A 623 13.89 -8.21 -23.94
C GLY A 623 12.98 -7.53 -24.95
N SER A 624 13.47 -6.52 -25.67
CA SER A 624 12.70 -5.77 -26.69
C SER A 624 12.74 -6.40 -28.09
N GLN A 625 13.55 -7.45 -28.30
CA GLN A 625 13.69 -8.09 -29.60
C GLN A 625 12.73 -9.28 -29.71
N ARG A 626 11.78 -9.16 -30.64
CA ARG A 626 10.82 -10.21 -31.02
C ARG A 626 11.38 -10.99 -32.21
N THR A 627 12.34 -11.87 -31.96
CA THR A 627 12.92 -12.77 -32.97
C THR A 627 12.54 -14.23 -32.68
N GLY A 628 12.63 -15.12 -33.67
CA GLY A 628 12.26 -16.54 -33.59
C GLY A 628 12.79 -17.35 -32.40
N ALA A 629 13.87 -16.91 -31.73
CA ALA A 629 14.44 -17.56 -30.54
C ALA A 629 13.58 -17.49 -29.25
N TRP A 630 12.36 -16.92 -29.32
CA TRP A 630 11.47 -16.74 -28.16
C TRP A 630 11.13 -18.05 -27.44
N GLN A 631 10.93 -19.16 -28.15
CA GLN A 631 10.61 -20.44 -27.51
C GLN A 631 11.77 -20.96 -26.65
N THR A 632 13.00 -20.87 -27.16
CA THR A 632 14.21 -21.27 -26.44
C THR A 632 14.48 -20.36 -25.25
N LEU A 633 14.25 -19.06 -25.40
CA LEU A 633 14.43 -18.07 -24.34
C LEU A 633 13.36 -18.15 -23.24
N LEU A 634 12.12 -18.53 -23.57
CA LEU A 634 11.01 -18.70 -22.61
C LEU A 634 10.94 -20.09 -21.98
N HIS A 635 11.66 -21.08 -22.52
CA HIS A 635 11.70 -22.44 -21.96
C HIS A 635 12.04 -22.50 -20.45
N PRO A 636 12.88 -21.61 -19.87
CA PRO A 636 13.10 -21.51 -18.43
C PRO A 636 11.87 -21.05 -17.62
N GLY A 637 10.87 -20.44 -18.23
CA GLY A 637 9.63 -19.99 -17.59
C GLY A 637 8.74 -21.15 -17.11
N VAL A 638 8.19 -21.02 -15.90
CA VAL A 638 7.29 -22.01 -15.31
C VAL A 638 5.90 -21.93 -15.94
N CYS A 639 5.34 -20.73 -16.09
CA CYS A 639 4.04 -20.49 -16.69
C CYS A 639 4.04 -20.89 -18.16
N PHE A 640 5.07 -20.51 -18.93
CA PHE A 640 5.22 -20.93 -20.32
C PHE A 640 5.29 -22.46 -20.47
N ARG A 641 6.12 -23.16 -19.67
CA ARG A 641 6.17 -24.63 -19.71
C ARG A 641 4.81 -25.24 -19.39
N LYS A 642 4.10 -24.71 -18.38
CA LYS A 642 2.78 -25.23 -18.01
C LYS A 642 1.75 -25.01 -19.11
N LEU A 643 1.81 -23.88 -19.80
CA LEU A 643 0.99 -23.57 -20.97
C LEU A 643 1.22 -24.62 -22.07
N VAL A 644 2.48 -24.85 -22.46
CA VAL A 644 2.85 -25.83 -23.49
C VAL A 644 2.35 -27.24 -23.13
N VAL A 645 2.48 -27.65 -21.86
CA VAL A 645 2.00 -28.95 -21.38
C VAL A 645 0.48 -29.05 -21.49
N GLU A 646 -0.29 -28.06 -21.04
CA GLU A 646 -1.76 -28.11 -21.08
C GLU A 646 -2.30 -28.16 -22.51
N PHE A 647 -1.74 -27.36 -23.42
CA PHE A 647 -2.09 -27.43 -24.84
C PHE A 647 -1.72 -28.79 -25.44
N SER A 648 -0.53 -29.31 -25.11
CA SER A 648 -0.08 -30.59 -25.63
C SER A 648 -0.90 -31.77 -25.13
N GLU A 649 -1.22 -31.82 -23.83
CA GLU A 649 -2.06 -32.87 -23.25
C GLU A 649 -3.48 -32.84 -23.83
N THR A 650 -4.05 -31.65 -24.04
CA THR A 650 -5.37 -31.48 -24.65
C THR A 650 -5.36 -31.92 -26.11
N ALA A 651 -4.34 -31.52 -26.88
CA ALA A 651 -4.13 -31.95 -28.26
C ALA A 651 -4.01 -33.47 -28.37
N GLN A 652 -3.21 -34.09 -27.50
CA GLN A 652 -3.01 -35.53 -27.50
C GLN A 652 -4.31 -36.28 -27.15
N SER A 653 -5.04 -35.84 -26.12
CA SER A 653 -6.31 -36.46 -25.72
C SER A 653 -7.34 -36.37 -26.86
N MET A 654 -7.39 -35.22 -27.52
CA MET A 654 -8.27 -35.01 -28.67
C MET A 654 -7.88 -35.88 -29.87
N LEU A 655 -6.59 -36.07 -30.12
CA LEU A 655 -6.09 -36.93 -31.19
C LEU A 655 -6.39 -38.42 -30.92
N LYS A 656 -6.26 -38.88 -29.68
CA LYS A 656 -6.69 -40.23 -29.27
C LYS A 656 -8.18 -40.46 -29.47
N TYR A 657 -9.00 -39.44 -29.21
CA TYR A 657 -10.42 -39.48 -29.54
C TYR A 657 -10.64 -39.64 -31.05
N LEU A 658 -9.92 -38.88 -31.90
CA LEU A 658 -10.03 -39.01 -33.37
C LEU A 658 -9.60 -40.40 -33.87
N LEU A 659 -8.70 -41.07 -33.16
CA LEU A 659 -8.29 -42.45 -33.43
C LEU A 659 -9.28 -43.52 -32.91
N GLY A 660 -10.32 -43.12 -32.17
CA GLY A 660 -11.32 -44.03 -31.61
C GLY A 660 -10.81 -44.83 -30.40
N GLU A 661 -9.77 -44.36 -29.71
CA GLU A 661 -9.16 -45.08 -28.57
C GLU A 661 -9.84 -44.78 -27.22
N GLU A 662 -10.63 -43.72 -27.12
CA GLU A 662 -11.37 -43.34 -25.91
C GLU A 662 -12.89 -43.62 -26.07
N VAL A 663 -13.49 -44.25 -25.05
CA VAL A 663 -14.89 -44.73 -25.06
C VAL A 663 -15.85 -43.69 -24.45
N ASP A 664 -16.88 -43.33 -25.22
CA ASP A 664 -18.14 -42.61 -24.92
C ASP A 664 -18.24 -41.76 -23.63
N GLY A 665 -18.27 -40.43 -23.82
CA GLY A 665 -18.68 -39.42 -22.82
C GLY A 665 -17.73 -38.22 -22.69
N SER A 666 -16.42 -38.42 -22.88
CA SER A 666 -15.37 -37.39 -22.73
C SER A 666 -15.10 -36.56 -23.99
N ALA A 667 -15.56 -37.02 -25.15
CA ALA A 667 -15.22 -36.46 -26.46
C ALA A 667 -15.76 -35.05 -26.69
N SER A 668 -17.05 -34.85 -26.45
CA SER A 668 -17.71 -33.54 -26.57
C SER A 668 -17.12 -32.55 -25.58
N GLU A 669 -16.72 -33.02 -24.40
CA GLU A 669 -16.14 -32.21 -23.34
C GLU A 669 -14.69 -31.81 -23.66
N THR A 670 -13.89 -32.73 -24.19
CA THR A 670 -12.51 -32.46 -24.65
C THR A 670 -12.50 -31.51 -25.84
N TYR A 671 -13.43 -31.68 -26.79
CA TYR A 671 -13.61 -30.76 -27.91
C TYR A 671 -14.03 -29.36 -27.45
N ARG A 672 -15.01 -29.27 -26.54
CA ARG A 672 -15.45 -28.00 -25.91
C ARG A 672 -14.28 -27.31 -25.21
N ARG A 673 -13.54 -28.04 -24.37
CA ARG A 673 -12.35 -27.55 -23.67
C ARG A 673 -11.30 -27.02 -24.63
N ALA A 674 -10.95 -27.78 -25.67
CA ALA A 674 -9.96 -27.38 -26.66
C ALA A 674 -10.36 -26.08 -27.37
N LYS A 675 -11.63 -25.94 -27.74
CA LYS A 675 -12.17 -24.72 -28.35
C LYS A 675 -12.09 -23.52 -27.41
N GLU A 676 -12.48 -23.69 -26.15
CA GLU A 676 -12.39 -22.64 -25.12
C GLU A 676 -10.94 -22.19 -24.85
N MET A 677 -9.98 -23.12 -24.91
CA MET A 677 -8.55 -22.81 -24.79
C MET A 677 -8.04 -21.98 -25.97
N ILE A 678 -8.45 -22.31 -27.20
CA ILE A 678 -8.11 -21.56 -28.41
C ILE A 678 -8.78 -20.19 -28.44
N GLU A 679 -10.02 -20.06 -27.96
CA GLU A 679 -10.69 -18.75 -27.91
C GLU A 679 -10.02 -17.80 -26.90
N ALA A 680 -9.57 -18.33 -25.76
CA ALA A 680 -8.93 -17.55 -24.69
C ALA A 680 -7.61 -16.87 -25.09
N GLN A 681 -7.00 -17.28 -26.20
CA GLN A 681 -5.67 -16.81 -26.60
C GLN A 681 -5.67 -15.68 -27.65
N GLN A 682 -6.85 -15.35 -28.22
CA GLN A 682 -6.98 -14.46 -29.39
C GLN A 682 -6.46 -13.04 -29.16
N GLU A 683 -6.34 -12.62 -27.90
CA GLU A 683 -5.88 -11.28 -27.52
C GLU A 683 -4.39 -11.22 -27.13
N SER A 684 -3.68 -12.36 -27.02
CA SER A 684 -2.30 -12.36 -26.52
C SER A 684 -1.25 -12.25 -27.62
N SER A 685 -0.23 -11.45 -27.34
CA SER A 685 0.92 -11.24 -28.21
C SER A 685 1.92 -12.41 -28.25
N ILE A 686 1.82 -13.37 -27.31
CA ILE A 686 2.77 -14.49 -27.19
C ILE A 686 2.28 -15.74 -27.92
N THR A 687 0.97 -15.94 -27.94
CA THR A 687 0.34 -17.13 -28.52
C THR A 687 0.82 -17.49 -29.94
N PRO A 688 0.98 -16.54 -30.89
CA PRO A 688 1.43 -16.87 -32.25
C PRO A 688 2.79 -17.59 -32.30
N PHE A 689 3.58 -17.47 -31.24
CA PHE A 689 4.90 -18.05 -31.08
C PHE A 689 4.90 -19.37 -30.29
N VAL A 690 3.75 -19.87 -29.82
CA VAL A 690 3.66 -21.15 -29.07
C VAL A 690 3.26 -22.28 -30.03
N ALA A 691 4.19 -23.17 -30.38
CA ALA A 691 3.92 -24.26 -31.33
C ALA A 691 2.75 -25.18 -30.89
N ALA A 692 2.66 -25.49 -29.59
CA ALA A 692 1.60 -26.35 -29.04
C ALA A 692 0.18 -25.79 -29.25
N VAL A 693 0.04 -24.46 -29.33
CA VAL A 693 -1.23 -23.81 -29.66
C VAL A 693 -1.64 -24.16 -31.09
N LYS A 694 -0.75 -23.94 -32.06
CA LYS A 694 -1.02 -24.20 -33.48
C LYS A 694 -1.39 -25.66 -33.72
N VAL A 695 -0.69 -26.57 -33.04
CA VAL A 695 -1.01 -28.00 -33.07
C VAL A 695 -2.44 -28.26 -32.59
N LEU A 696 -2.87 -27.65 -31.48
CA LEU A 696 -4.25 -27.79 -31.01
C LEU A 696 -5.26 -27.17 -31.98
N GLU A 697 -4.97 -26.02 -32.58
CA GLU A 697 -5.83 -25.38 -33.59
C GLU A 697 -6.06 -26.28 -34.81
N HIS A 698 -4.99 -26.88 -35.33
CA HIS A 698 -5.09 -27.86 -36.42
C HIS A 698 -5.90 -29.08 -36.01
N ILE A 699 -5.69 -29.62 -34.79
CA ILE A 699 -6.45 -30.77 -34.29
C ILE A 699 -7.93 -30.46 -34.08
N VAL A 700 -8.27 -29.27 -33.58
CA VAL A 700 -9.65 -28.80 -33.46
C VAL A 700 -10.30 -28.64 -34.83
N THR A 701 -9.58 -28.08 -35.79
CA THR A 701 -10.04 -27.97 -37.19
C THR A 701 -10.29 -29.34 -37.81
N MET A 702 -9.40 -30.32 -37.56
CA MET A 702 -9.58 -31.71 -37.99
C MET A 702 -10.85 -32.33 -37.40
N ALA A 703 -11.05 -32.20 -36.08
CA ALA A 703 -12.22 -32.75 -35.42
C ALA A 703 -13.53 -32.10 -35.89
N GLN A 704 -13.53 -30.78 -36.09
CA GLN A 704 -14.68 -30.07 -36.63
C GLN A 704 -15.04 -30.58 -38.03
N ALA A 705 -14.04 -30.68 -38.92
CA ALA A 705 -14.22 -31.16 -40.28
C ALA A 705 -14.73 -32.61 -40.34
N ILE A 706 -14.26 -33.49 -39.44
CA ILE A 706 -14.73 -34.87 -39.32
C ILE A 706 -16.19 -34.91 -38.84
N SER A 707 -16.56 -34.05 -37.89
CA SER A 707 -17.90 -34.01 -37.30
C SER A 707 -18.97 -33.45 -38.24
N GLU A 708 -18.69 -32.35 -38.94
CA GLU A 708 -19.66 -31.63 -39.77
C GLU A 708 -19.85 -32.32 -41.14
N HIS A 709 -18.77 -32.89 -41.69
CA HIS A 709 -18.76 -33.42 -43.05
C HIS A 709 -18.00 -34.76 -43.19
N PRO A 710 -18.53 -35.86 -42.61
CA PRO A 710 -17.82 -37.15 -42.53
C PRO A 710 -17.42 -37.73 -43.89
N LYS A 711 -18.13 -37.35 -44.97
CA LYS A 711 -17.98 -37.90 -46.31
C LYS A 711 -17.10 -37.07 -47.26
N THR A 712 -16.88 -35.78 -46.99
CA THR A 712 -16.29 -34.82 -47.97
C THR A 712 -15.09 -34.03 -47.47
N CYS A 713 -14.75 -34.07 -46.17
CA CYS A 713 -13.69 -33.23 -45.60
C CYS A 713 -12.29 -33.85 -45.53
N THR A 714 -11.99 -34.89 -46.32
CA THR A 714 -10.71 -35.60 -46.24
C THR A 714 -9.51 -34.72 -46.61
N THR A 715 -9.68 -33.73 -47.48
CA THR A 715 -8.61 -32.78 -47.87
C THR A 715 -8.24 -31.81 -46.75
N VAL A 716 -9.23 -31.30 -45.98
CA VAL A 716 -8.99 -30.39 -44.86
C VAL A 716 -8.24 -31.10 -43.74
N VAL A 717 -8.66 -32.33 -43.40
CA VAL A 717 -7.98 -33.13 -42.38
C VAL A 717 -6.55 -33.45 -42.83
N ALA A 718 -6.36 -33.85 -44.08
CA ALA A 718 -5.04 -34.15 -44.63
C ALA A 718 -4.09 -32.94 -44.60
N SER A 719 -4.56 -31.75 -45.00
CA SER A 719 -3.77 -30.51 -44.95
C SER A 719 -3.30 -30.19 -43.53
N ASN A 720 -4.19 -30.28 -42.54
CA ASN A 720 -3.86 -29.99 -41.14
C ASN A 720 -2.90 -31.03 -40.53
N ILE A 721 -2.97 -32.31 -40.93
CA ILE A 721 -1.97 -33.32 -40.54
C ILE A 721 -0.60 -32.96 -41.12
N VAL A 722 -0.56 -32.61 -42.41
CA VAL A 722 0.69 -32.21 -43.08
C VAL A 722 1.27 -30.97 -42.40
N GLU A 723 0.49 -29.93 -42.13
CA GLU A 723 0.93 -28.72 -41.44
C GLU A 723 1.49 -29.01 -40.03
N CYS A 724 0.93 -29.98 -39.29
CA CYS A 724 1.48 -30.40 -38.00
C CYS A 724 2.82 -31.13 -38.09
N LEU A 725 3.03 -31.89 -39.18
CA LEU A 725 4.21 -32.75 -39.38
C LEU A 725 5.30 -32.13 -40.23
N GLU A 726 4.96 -31.09 -41.01
CA GLU A 726 5.89 -30.42 -41.91
C GLU A 726 6.99 -29.75 -41.10
N GLU A 727 8.21 -29.99 -41.56
CA GLU A 727 9.42 -29.42 -41.01
C GLU A 727 9.58 -28.00 -41.56
N TYR A 728 9.44 -27.00 -40.68
CA TYR A 728 9.64 -25.61 -41.06
C TYR A 728 11.11 -25.22 -40.86
N CYS A 729 11.73 -24.67 -41.91
CA CYS A 729 12.93 -23.86 -41.75
C CYS A 729 12.50 -22.56 -41.09
N ASN A 730 12.67 -22.45 -39.78
CA ASN A 730 12.61 -21.15 -39.14
C ASN A 730 13.83 -20.36 -39.65
N GLU A 731 13.63 -19.40 -40.56
CA GLU A 731 14.70 -18.50 -41.04
C GLU A 731 15.40 -17.74 -39.88
N GLU A 732 14.78 -17.73 -38.70
CA GLU A 732 15.19 -16.99 -37.51
C GLU A 732 15.73 -17.85 -36.34
N ASP A 733 15.81 -19.18 -36.49
CA ASP A 733 16.14 -20.11 -35.40
C ASP A 733 17.35 -20.98 -35.78
N ASP A 734 18.57 -20.42 -35.77
CA ASP A 734 19.88 -21.07 -35.93
C ASP A 734 20.03 -22.19 -37.02
N GLY A 735 19.11 -22.27 -37.99
CA GLY A 735 19.02 -23.37 -38.95
C GLY A 735 18.45 -24.68 -38.38
N ALA A 736 17.82 -24.66 -37.20
CA ALA A 736 17.14 -25.80 -36.61
C ALA A 736 15.80 -26.04 -37.32
N VAL A 737 15.65 -27.24 -37.88
CA VAL A 737 14.43 -27.70 -38.54
C VAL A 737 13.63 -28.50 -37.52
N SER A 738 12.42 -28.04 -37.19
CA SER A 738 11.53 -28.75 -36.25
C SER A 738 10.09 -28.76 -36.74
N SER A 739 9.43 -29.92 -36.65
CA SER A 739 7.99 -30.04 -36.86
C SER A 739 7.20 -29.37 -35.74
N LEU A 740 6.01 -28.84 -36.04
CA LEU A 740 5.12 -28.27 -35.02
C LEU A 740 4.69 -29.31 -33.98
N ALA A 741 4.37 -30.53 -34.40
CA ALA A 741 3.95 -31.59 -33.51
C ALA A 741 5.13 -32.23 -32.75
N PRO A 742 5.05 -32.40 -31.42
CA PRO A 742 6.07 -33.11 -30.66
C PRO A 742 6.12 -34.61 -31.05
N PRO A 743 7.26 -35.29 -30.88
CA PRO A 743 7.44 -36.69 -31.30
C PRO A 743 6.38 -37.66 -30.78
N CYS A 744 5.81 -37.41 -29.60
CA CYS A 744 4.73 -38.24 -29.04
C CYS A 744 3.42 -38.15 -29.83
N MET A 745 3.14 -37.03 -30.50
CA MET A 745 1.94 -36.84 -31.32
C MET A 745 2.14 -37.22 -32.77
N GLN A 746 3.39 -37.18 -33.27
CA GLN A 746 3.70 -37.52 -34.66
C GLN A 746 3.22 -38.93 -35.01
N TRP A 747 3.37 -39.88 -34.09
CA TRP A 747 2.86 -41.24 -34.26
C TRP A 747 1.35 -41.30 -34.38
N ASP A 748 0.63 -40.60 -33.52
CA ASP A 748 -0.83 -40.58 -33.53
C ASP A 748 -1.36 -39.88 -34.81
N LEU A 749 -0.68 -38.82 -35.28
CA LEU A 749 -0.96 -38.16 -36.55
C LEU A 749 -0.70 -39.10 -37.74
N LEU A 750 0.41 -39.84 -37.76
CA LEU A 750 0.69 -40.85 -38.77
C LEU A 750 -0.37 -41.96 -38.77
N ARG A 751 -0.85 -42.38 -37.60
CA ARG A 751 -1.92 -43.38 -37.47
C ARG A 751 -3.22 -42.86 -38.06
N LEU A 752 -3.54 -41.60 -37.79
CA LEU A 752 -4.70 -40.93 -38.38
C LEU A 752 -4.59 -40.86 -39.91
N SER A 753 -3.41 -40.48 -40.44
CA SER A 753 -3.13 -40.52 -41.89
C SER A 753 -3.31 -41.91 -42.48
N THR A 754 -2.86 -42.95 -41.78
CA THR A 754 -2.98 -44.34 -42.22
C THR A 754 -4.44 -44.76 -42.37
N LEU A 755 -5.28 -44.45 -41.37
CA LEU A 755 -6.73 -44.69 -41.44
C LEU A 755 -7.38 -43.95 -42.62
N MET A 756 -6.92 -42.73 -42.93
CA MET A 756 -7.40 -41.99 -44.10
C MET A 756 -6.99 -42.64 -45.42
N LEU A 757 -5.74 -43.08 -45.54
CA LEU A 757 -5.22 -43.76 -46.73
C LEU A 757 -5.91 -45.12 -46.96
N GLU A 758 -6.17 -45.88 -45.89
CA GLU A 758 -6.93 -47.13 -45.95
C GLU A 758 -8.38 -46.90 -46.37
N ARG A 759 -9.01 -45.81 -45.89
CA ARG A 759 -10.34 -45.41 -46.33
C ARG A 759 -10.36 -45.03 -47.80
N ASP A 760 -9.36 -44.32 -48.30
CA ASP A 760 -9.23 -44.04 -49.72
C ASP A 760 -9.01 -45.34 -50.52
N ALA A 761 -8.27 -46.30 -49.94
CA ALA A 761 -8.10 -47.63 -50.51
C ALA A 761 -9.41 -48.38 -50.70
N ALA A 762 -10.30 -48.32 -49.71
CA ALA A 762 -11.60 -48.98 -49.74
C ALA A 762 -12.61 -48.36 -50.73
N LYS A 763 -12.46 -47.08 -51.13
CA LYS A 763 -13.41 -46.39 -52.03
C LYS A 763 -13.39 -46.86 -53.49
N GLY A 764 -12.42 -47.69 -53.90
CA GLY A 764 -12.53 -48.56 -55.09
C GLY A 764 -12.50 -47.92 -56.49
N ASP A 765 -12.70 -46.62 -56.67
CA ASP A 765 -12.74 -45.98 -58.00
C ASP A 765 -11.37 -45.42 -58.44
N MET A 766 -10.96 -45.71 -59.68
CA MET A 766 -9.71 -45.17 -60.28
C MET A 766 -9.75 -43.66 -60.59
N GLU A 767 -10.90 -42.99 -60.36
CA GLU A 767 -11.01 -41.51 -60.34
C GLU A 767 -10.93 -40.93 -58.92
N ALA A 768 -10.52 -41.73 -57.93
CA ALA A 768 -10.49 -41.35 -56.52
C ALA A 768 -9.56 -40.16 -56.24
N THR A 769 -10.15 -39.11 -55.69
CA THR A 769 -9.45 -38.02 -55.02
C THR A 769 -8.52 -38.59 -53.93
N ALA A 770 -7.21 -38.44 -54.12
CA ALA A 770 -6.24 -38.73 -53.08
C ALA A 770 -6.39 -37.69 -51.95
N SER A 771 -6.48 -38.14 -50.68
CA SER A 771 -6.58 -37.20 -49.55
C SER A 771 -5.29 -36.39 -49.36
N PHE A 772 -4.13 -36.98 -49.67
CA PHE A 772 -2.82 -36.33 -49.62
C PHE A 772 -2.26 -36.17 -51.04
N ASP A 773 -1.69 -35.00 -51.33
CA ASP A 773 -0.93 -34.77 -52.56
C ASP A 773 0.48 -35.35 -52.44
N VAL A 774 1.28 -35.26 -53.51
CA VAL A 774 2.64 -35.83 -53.52
C VAL A 774 3.54 -35.15 -52.48
N LYS A 775 3.35 -33.84 -52.24
CA LYS A 775 4.08 -33.10 -51.19
C LYS A 775 3.74 -33.63 -49.80
N GLY A 776 2.45 -33.73 -49.46
CA GLY A 776 1.98 -34.25 -48.19
C GLY A 776 2.41 -35.70 -47.95
N MET A 777 2.37 -36.55 -48.98
CA MET A 777 2.93 -37.90 -48.90
C MET A 777 4.44 -37.88 -48.62
N GLY A 778 5.19 -36.94 -49.21
CA GLY A 778 6.61 -36.74 -48.91
C GLY A 778 6.89 -36.41 -47.44
N VAL A 779 6.07 -35.54 -46.83
CA VAL A 779 6.14 -35.20 -45.39
C VAL A 779 5.85 -36.43 -44.53
N LEU A 780 4.78 -37.17 -44.83
CA LEU A 780 4.42 -38.39 -44.09
C LEU A 780 5.51 -39.46 -44.14
N PHE A 781 6.11 -39.69 -45.31
CA PHE A 781 7.19 -40.65 -45.48
C PHE A 781 8.45 -40.24 -44.70
N SER A 782 8.81 -38.96 -44.76
CA SER A 782 9.98 -38.42 -44.05
C SER A 782 9.80 -38.57 -42.54
N CYS A 783 8.65 -38.16 -42.01
CA CYS A 783 8.32 -38.28 -40.59
C CYS A 783 8.26 -39.75 -40.13
N PHE A 784 7.68 -40.66 -40.93
CA PHE A 784 7.66 -42.09 -40.65
C PHE A 784 9.07 -42.69 -40.56
N MET A 785 9.95 -42.37 -41.51
CA MET A 785 11.32 -42.88 -41.54
C MET A 785 12.12 -42.40 -40.31
N ILE A 786 12.06 -41.10 -40.00
CA ILE A 786 12.72 -40.50 -38.84
C ILE A 786 12.25 -41.19 -37.54
N ASN A 787 10.93 -41.35 -37.38
CA ASN A 787 10.37 -41.95 -36.18
C ASN A 787 10.71 -43.45 -36.02
N VAL A 788 10.73 -44.22 -37.12
CA VAL A 788 11.15 -45.62 -37.10
C VAL A 788 12.64 -45.76 -36.77
N GLU A 789 13.50 -44.88 -37.27
CA GLU A 789 14.92 -44.84 -36.93
C GLU A 789 15.14 -44.47 -35.45
N ASN A 790 14.42 -43.46 -34.96
CA ASN A 790 14.45 -43.07 -33.55
C ASN A 790 13.99 -44.21 -32.61
N MET A 791 12.97 -44.98 -32.99
CA MET A 791 12.53 -46.16 -32.23
C MET A 791 13.59 -47.27 -32.18
N LYS A 792 14.32 -47.50 -33.28
CA LYS A 792 15.43 -48.46 -33.33
C LYS A 792 16.58 -48.03 -32.41
N MET A 793 16.85 -46.73 -32.35
CA MET A 793 17.92 -46.14 -31.54
C MET A 793 17.59 -46.15 -30.03
N THR A 794 16.34 -45.86 -29.64
CA THR A 794 15.94 -45.75 -28.22
C THR A 794 15.57 -47.08 -27.55
N LYS A 795 15.58 -48.20 -28.28
CA LYS A 795 15.13 -49.53 -27.79
C LYS A 795 13.70 -49.54 -27.22
N GLN A 796 12.86 -48.57 -27.56
CA GLN A 796 11.44 -48.49 -27.18
C GLN A 796 10.53 -49.36 -28.07
N LEU A 797 11.03 -50.54 -28.50
CA LEU A 797 10.36 -51.47 -29.42
C LEU A 797 9.07 -52.10 -28.88
N GLY A 798 8.66 -51.78 -27.64
CA GLY A 798 7.46 -52.34 -27.01
C GLY A 798 6.17 -51.54 -27.22
N MET A 799 6.22 -50.31 -27.74
CA MET A 799 5.03 -49.43 -27.78
C MET A 799 4.17 -49.56 -29.04
N ILE A 800 4.71 -50.04 -30.17
CA ILE A 800 3.94 -50.26 -31.41
C ILE A 800 4.33 -51.63 -31.98
N SER A 801 3.33 -52.47 -32.30
CA SER A 801 3.58 -53.80 -32.86
C SER A 801 4.28 -53.71 -34.22
N SER A 802 5.20 -54.64 -34.50
CA SER A 802 5.86 -54.73 -35.81
C SER A 802 4.85 -54.89 -36.96
N GLU A 803 3.67 -55.45 -36.66
CA GLU A 803 2.56 -55.57 -37.59
C GLU A 803 1.93 -54.20 -37.95
N ASN A 804 1.78 -53.31 -36.96
CA ASN A 804 1.24 -51.97 -37.20
C ASN A 804 2.20 -51.11 -38.04
N ILE A 805 3.51 -51.21 -37.79
CA ILE A 805 4.54 -50.53 -38.60
C ILE A 805 4.49 -51.02 -40.06
N TYR A 806 4.35 -52.33 -40.27
CA TYR A 806 4.22 -52.91 -41.61
C TYR A 806 2.94 -52.44 -42.33
N LYS A 807 1.80 -52.43 -41.63
CA LYS A 807 0.53 -51.92 -42.15
C LYS A 807 0.63 -50.44 -42.57
N MET A 808 1.21 -49.61 -41.71
CA MET A 808 1.48 -48.20 -42.00
C MET A 808 2.31 -48.02 -43.27
N ARG A 809 3.39 -48.78 -43.40
CA ARG A 809 4.30 -48.72 -44.54
C ARG A 809 3.57 -49.06 -45.85
N LEU A 810 2.74 -50.10 -45.84
CA LEU A 810 1.93 -50.48 -47.00
C LEU A 810 0.91 -49.40 -47.38
N ALA A 811 0.20 -48.85 -46.38
CA ALA A 811 -0.78 -47.79 -46.60
C ALA A 811 -0.13 -46.52 -47.18
N LEU A 812 1.02 -46.11 -46.64
CA LEU A 812 1.79 -44.97 -47.16
C LEU A 812 2.22 -45.18 -48.62
N GLY A 813 2.73 -46.37 -48.96
CA GLY A 813 3.18 -46.64 -50.32
C GLY A 813 2.06 -46.72 -51.36
N GLU A 814 0.92 -47.31 -51.01
CA GLU A 814 -0.28 -47.28 -51.85
C GLU A 814 -0.87 -45.87 -51.96
N GLY A 815 -0.79 -45.07 -50.89
CA GLY A 815 -1.13 -43.65 -50.88
C GLY A 815 -0.29 -42.82 -51.86
N LEU A 816 1.04 -43.00 -51.85
CA LEU A 816 1.96 -42.32 -52.76
C LEU A 816 1.68 -42.66 -54.23
N LYS A 817 1.43 -43.94 -54.51
CA LYS A 817 1.03 -44.38 -55.86
C LYS A 817 -0.20 -43.63 -56.35
N ARG A 818 -1.21 -43.46 -55.50
CA ARG A 818 -2.46 -42.75 -55.85
C ARG A 818 -2.25 -41.26 -56.03
N ALA A 819 -1.52 -40.62 -55.11
CA ALA A 819 -1.15 -39.21 -55.23
C ALA A 819 -0.44 -38.94 -56.57
N PHE A 820 0.48 -39.82 -56.96
CA PHE A 820 1.20 -39.73 -58.24
C PHE A 820 0.30 -39.93 -59.46
N ILE A 821 -0.63 -40.89 -59.42
CA ILE A 821 -1.61 -41.10 -60.50
C ILE A 821 -2.49 -39.85 -60.67
N VAL A 822 -2.95 -39.25 -59.57
CA VAL A 822 -3.79 -38.04 -59.57
C VAL A 822 -3.03 -36.83 -60.09
N GLU A 823 -1.80 -36.58 -59.63
CA GLU A 823 -0.98 -35.46 -60.09
C GLU A 823 -0.68 -35.56 -61.60
N ASN A 824 -0.35 -36.75 -62.10
CA ASN A 824 -0.12 -36.98 -63.51
C ASN A 824 -1.39 -36.85 -64.36
N ALA A 825 -2.55 -37.26 -63.83
CA ALA A 825 -3.84 -37.03 -64.48
C ALA A 825 -4.18 -35.53 -64.57
N MET A 826 -3.85 -34.74 -63.54
CA MET A 826 -4.01 -33.28 -63.55
C MET A 826 -3.06 -32.59 -64.55
N LYS A 827 -1.81 -33.04 -64.66
CA LYS A 827 -0.83 -32.52 -65.64
C LYS A 827 -1.17 -32.91 -67.09
N ALA A 828 -1.87 -34.03 -67.32
CA ALA A 828 -2.31 -34.48 -68.64
C ALA A 828 -3.58 -33.75 -69.16
N ALA A 829 -4.31 -33.02 -68.30
CA ALA A 829 -5.42 -32.17 -68.70
C ALA A 829 -4.92 -30.83 -69.30
N PRO A 830 -5.49 -30.30 -70.40
CA PRO A 830 -4.97 -29.10 -71.06
C PRO A 830 -5.26 -27.84 -70.22
N GLN A 831 -4.33 -27.43 -69.36
CA GLN A 831 -4.42 -26.15 -68.65
C GLN A 831 -3.91 -24.99 -69.52
N LYS A 832 -4.78 -23.97 -69.70
CA LYS A 832 -4.41 -22.63 -70.15
C LYS A 832 -3.40 -22.03 -69.17
N LYS A 833 -2.22 -21.66 -69.69
CA LYS A 833 -1.16 -20.93 -68.98
C LYS A 833 -1.68 -19.62 -68.38
N THR A 834 -1.54 -19.47 -67.08
CA THR A 834 -1.21 -18.18 -66.45
C THR A 834 -0.05 -18.40 -65.49
N ALA A 835 1.11 -17.92 -65.90
CA ALA A 835 2.36 -17.99 -65.16
C ALA A 835 2.38 -16.96 -64.02
N ARG A 836 2.78 -17.40 -62.82
CA ARG A 836 3.59 -16.59 -61.90
C ARG A 836 4.68 -17.49 -61.32
N LEU A 837 5.92 -17.10 -61.60
CA LEU A 837 7.14 -17.64 -61.03
C LEU A 837 7.25 -17.19 -59.56
N SER A 838 7.62 -18.11 -58.67
CA SER A 838 8.57 -17.80 -57.60
C SER A 838 9.51 -18.98 -57.40
N THR A 839 10.76 -18.60 -57.22
CA THR A 839 11.97 -19.40 -57.03
C THR A 839 12.05 -19.91 -55.60
N GLU A 840 12.23 -21.21 -55.41
CA GLU A 840 13.11 -21.82 -54.40
C GLU A 840 13.05 -23.34 -54.54
N GLY A 841 14.22 -23.97 -54.58
CA GLY A 841 14.36 -25.41 -54.66
C GLY A 841 15.18 -25.91 -53.49
N VAL A 842 14.77 -27.03 -52.90
CA VAL A 842 15.58 -28.20 -52.55
C VAL A 842 14.60 -29.40 -52.48
N TYR A 843 15.05 -30.57 -52.94
CA TYR A 843 14.33 -31.86 -53.08
C TYR A 843 13.50 -32.07 -54.36
N ALA A 844 14.10 -31.80 -55.52
CA ALA A 844 13.64 -32.39 -56.77
C ALA A 844 14.39 -33.69 -57.06
N ALA A 845 13.77 -34.84 -56.77
CA ALA A 845 13.97 -35.98 -57.66
C ALA A 845 13.21 -35.63 -58.94
N ASN A 846 13.90 -35.08 -59.93
CA ASN A 846 13.34 -34.76 -61.24
C ASN A 846 12.78 -36.05 -61.87
N PHE A 847 11.46 -36.23 -61.79
CA PHE A 847 10.70 -37.29 -62.45
C PHE A 847 9.83 -36.74 -63.59
N ASP A 848 10.18 -35.58 -64.14
CA ASP A 848 9.42 -34.88 -65.19
C ASP A 848 9.42 -35.58 -66.58
N GLU A 849 10.08 -36.73 -66.74
CA GLU A 849 10.28 -37.36 -68.07
C GLU A 849 9.71 -38.78 -68.26
N HIS A 850 8.93 -39.34 -67.33
CA HIS A 850 8.53 -40.75 -67.44
C HIS A 850 7.03 -40.99 -67.59
N ALA A 851 6.69 -41.79 -68.62
CA ALA A 851 5.35 -42.25 -68.92
C ALA A 851 4.75 -42.98 -67.69
N ARG A 852 3.44 -42.80 -67.48
CA ARG A 852 2.64 -43.34 -66.36
C ARG A 852 3.02 -44.75 -65.92
N GLU A 853 3.28 -45.65 -66.87
CA GLU A 853 3.65 -47.05 -66.61
C GLU A 853 5.00 -47.21 -65.91
N VAL A 854 5.97 -46.33 -66.17
CA VAL A 854 7.32 -46.38 -65.57
C VAL A 854 7.31 -45.84 -64.15
N GLY A 855 6.51 -44.81 -63.86
CA GLY A 855 6.32 -44.31 -62.50
C GLY A 855 5.53 -45.30 -61.62
N GLU A 856 4.47 -45.91 -62.15
CA GLU A 856 3.74 -46.99 -61.46
C GLU A 856 4.64 -48.21 -61.19
N LEU A 857 5.54 -48.56 -62.11
CA LEU A 857 6.52 -49.64 -61.94
C LEU A 857 7.62 -49.29 -60.91
N ALA A 858 8.10 -48.05 -60.88
CA ALA A 858 9.10 -47.59 -59.92
C ALA A 858 8.54 -47.58 -58.48
N VAL A 859 7.31 -47.10 -58.28
CA VAL A 859 6.63 -47.15 -56.97
C VAL A 859 6.34 -48.59 -56.55
N LYS A 860 5.94 -49.46 -57.48
CA LYS A 860 5.76 -50.88 -57.23
C LYS A 860 7.07 -51.57 -56.83
N ASN A 861 8.18 -51.25 -57.50
CA ASN A 861 9.51 -51.78 -57.16
C ASN A 861 10.03 -51.25 -55.81
N MET A 862 9.65 -50.03 -55.40
CA MET A 862 9.96 -49.50 -54.06
C MET A 862 9.14 -50.16 -52.95
N LEU A 863 7.88 -50.54 -53.24
CA LEU A 863 7.02 -51.30 -52.34
C LEU A 863 7.44 -52.77 -52.21
N ASP A 864 7.89 -53.38 -53.31
CA ASP A 864 8.26 -54.81 -53.38
C ASP A 864 9.75 -55.06 -53.01
N GLY A 865 10.56 -54.00 -52.87
CA GLY A 865 12.03 -54.07 -52.76
C GLY A 865 12.64 -54.10 -51.36
N TYR A 866 11.87 -54.11 -50.27
CA TYR A 866 12.39 -54.13 -48.89
C TYR A 866 11.52 -54.87 -47.88
#